data_AF-A0A1S6H1D7-F1
#
_entry.id   AF-A0A1S6H1D7-F1
#
_cell.length_a   1.000
_cell.length_b   1.000
_cell.length_c   1.000
_cell.angle_alpha   90.00
_cell.angle_beta   90.00
_cell.angle_gamma   90.00
#
_symmetry.space_group_name_H-M   'P 1'
#
loop_
_entity.id
_entity.type
_entity.pdbx_description
1 polymer ?
#
loop_
_entity_poly.entity_id
_entity_poly.type
_entity_poly.pdbx_seq_one_letter_code
_entity_poly.pdbx_strand_id
1 'polypeptide(L)'
;MAKKRVKKKVKNRAVKKTGSKLNYYSKPRKLSITDNLSERYKSKKTFYTILWFVIILTIIISILIFAYNNLSEIKKNLRLSPSPDFTGLPSGFTPKFGYWHKNPTSTSSPGSVSLWDADGNVYFSSNGIDFTEWQDTGPNSKTQAELPLDYIPSIGYRVGFPGAETVLLWSSSRTIYAWSYSTQKFIFISSGIIPGTPSGQLPGDFIPTAGYWHNMGGNAGIVSLFDSTRWYYSGSDNVFNSLNPVNFDLPAGTPKVAYYYEFSPTQKGVQLWYDTVNPGKVYKFNPPTNKFVLASPPNMPSTSPTAGYFDKIRDRIVLFYGSTAYESFDAATFTRIGAAACTPQCAGKVCGSDSCGGSCGTCTTTGTTCNGAGQCVPLSSCTPESDSAFCLRIEKECGMVSGADNCGVLRTVNSCGSCDLGVSCSNNICTRLLTSPLCTDSDILEGAYGYYTKGNVTYLQNTVNVTKNDSCLNSTALLEWSCDGDLGINITYTCPNGCSASFCSGTPQESCTDSDEGLIFGTYGSVEYSLNSVSEIKNDTCLDEIALKEYYCDDNGLIASRLYDCLSDQACSGGECVLIVDNNPDQENEDNPPPTPTESCTDGEETCDGNYYLLCANGRWLDPRRVDNKCGYNIEDTSSNAQSGNRSSSIFGNSSFWIYLTIFLIVIIIIAGIVIFVVIRKKKKQKRNEGFGNPGYQQNSYPRPPPSPPTTTLPQYSSPTTTSTTQYQGQTRTFEKQ
;
A
#
# COMPACT_ATOMS: atom_id res chain seq x y z
N MET A 1 -27.81 23.28 69.30
CA MET A 1 -28.49 23.38 70.62
C MET A 1 -28.01 22.24 71.53
N ALA A 2 -28.60 22.07 72.74
CA ALA A 2 -28.46 20.94 73.70
C ALA A 2 -27.29 19.94 73.51
N LYS A 3 -26.26 19.95 74.36
CA LYS A 3 -26.17 19.16 75.64
C LYS A 3 -26.25 17.63 75.42
N LYS A 4 -25.49 16.73 76.06
CA LYS A 4 -24.30 16.68 76.93
C LYS A 4 -24.44 15.35 77.74
N ARG A 5 -23.31 14.69 78.05
CA ARG A 5 -23.04 13.92 79.31
C ARG A 5 -23.62 12.48 79.48
N VAL A 6 -23.01 11.54 80.26
CA VAL A 6 -21.63 11.38 80.83
C VAL A 6 -21.48 10.03 81.61
N LYS A 7 -20.24 9.72 82.09
CA LYS A 7 -19.80 8.67 83.06
C LYS A 7 -19.67 7.25 82.46
N LYS A 8 -18.78 6.35 82.94
CA LYS A 8 -17.71 6.38 84.00
C LYS A 8 -16.60 5.36 83.57
N LYS A 9 -15.29 5.67 83.63
CA LYS A 9 -14.28 5.23 84.66
C LYS A 9 -14.56 3.85 85.29
N VAL A 10 -13.59 2.92 85.45
CA VAL A 10 -12.34 2.97 86.28
C VAL A 10 -11.33 1.93 85.67
N LYS A 11 -10.04 2.24 85.38
CA LYS A 11 -8.80 2.12 86.23
C LYS A 11 -8.54 0.68 86.76
N ASN A 12 -7.31 0.12 86.86
CA ASN A 12 -5.99 0.70 87.15
C ASN A 12 -4.78 -0.10 86.56
N ARG A 13 -3.59 0.52 86.68
CA ARG A 13 -2.20 0.00 86.62
C ARG A 13 -2.01 -1.36 87.35
N ALA A 14 -1.13 -2.31 86.99
CA ALA A 14 0.27 -2.30 86.49
C ALA A 14 1.38 -2.02 87.54
N VAL A 15 2.27 -3.00 87.80
CA VAL A 15 3.57 -2.90 88.52
C VAL A 15 4.52 -4.05 88.10
N LYS A 16 5.84 -3.81 88.05
CA LYS A 16 6.95 -4.81 87.97
C LYS A 16 7.71 -4.88 89.30
N LYS A 17 8.26 -6.05 89.66
CA LYS A 17 9.50 -6.33 90.46
C LYS A 17 9.66 -7.87 90.54
N THR A 18 10.69 -8.55 90.00
CA THR A 18 12.11 -8.67 90.38
C THR A 18 12.34 -9.25 91.80
N GLY A 19 12.94 -10.46 91.90
CA GLY A 19 13.23 -11.10 93.21
C GLY A 19 13.82 -12.53 93.19
N SER A 20 15.08 -12.66 92.76
CA SER A 20 16.11 -13.64 93.22
C SER A 20 15.78 -15.06 93.78
N LYS A 21 16.42 -16.06 93.13
CA LYS A 21 17.20 -17.21 93.69
C LYS A 21 16.53 -18.49 94.28
N LEU A 22 16.79 -19.60 93.55
CA LEU A 22 17.31 -20.93 93.96
C LEU A 22 16.52 -21.90 94.89
N ASN A 23 16.43 -23.15 94.40
CA ASN A 23 16.62 -24.44 95.09
C ASN A 23 15.60 -24.89 96.17
N TYR A 24 15.25 -26.19 96.32
CA TYR A 24 15.31 -27.39 95.45
C TYR A 24 14.36 -28.48 96.07
N TYR A 25 14.18 -29.63 95.40
CA TYR A 25 13.37 -30.81 95.83
C TYR A 25 11.82 -30.65 95.86
N SER A 26 11.00 -31.69 95.62
CA SER A 26 11.21 -32.88 94.76
C SER A 26 9.91 -33.69 94.50
N LYS A 27 9.70 -34.12 93.24
CA LYS A 27 8.85 -35.24 92.77
C LYS A 27 7.31 -35.15 93.03
N PRO A 28 6.49 -35.94 92.32
CA PRO A 28 6.62 -36.43 90.94
C PRO A 28 5.46 -35.95 90.03
N ARG A 29 5.65 -35.93 88.71
CA ARG A 29 4.55 -35.71 87.75
C ARG A 29 4.54 -36.82 86.70
N LYS A 30 3.40 -37.50 86.53
CA LYS A 30 3.20 -38.46 85.44
C LYS A 30 3.21 -37.73 84.09
N LEU A 31 3.81 -38.35 83.08
CA LEU A 31 3.80 -37.86 81.70
C LEU A 31 2.40 -38.07 81.09
N SER A 32 1.88 -37.08 80.36
CA SER A 32 0.69 -37.21 79.51
C SER A 32 1.10 -36.95 78.05
N ILE A 33 0.49 -37.68 77.12
CA ILE A 33 0.91 -37.75 75.70
C ILE A 33 0.20 -36.68 74.83
N THR A 34 -0.58 -35.80 75.45
CA THR A 34 -1.51 -34.86 74.79
C THR A 34 -0.85 -33.74 73.97
N ASP A 35 0.27 -33.19 74.43
CA ASP A 35 0.74 -31.88 73.92
C ASP A 35 1.34 -31.98 72.50
N ASN A 36 1.89 -33.14 72.16
CA ASN A 36 2.60 -33.36 70.89
C ASN A 36 1.67 -33.47 69.65
N LEU A 37 0.35 -33.63 69.85
CA LEU A 37 -0.63 -33.66 68.77
C LEU A 37 -1.11 -32.26 68.36
N SER A 38 -1.26 -31.35 69.34
CA SER A 38 -1.74 -29.98 69.15
C SER A 38 -0.88 -29.17 68.16
N GLU A 39 0.44 -29.14 68.40
CA GLU A 39 1.37 -28.37 67.54
C GLU A 39 1.51 -28.99 66.14
N ARG A 40 1.51 -30.32 66.03
CA ARG A 40 1.57 -31.02 64.74
C ARG A 40 0.33 -30.78 63.90
N TYR A 41 -0.84 -30.64 64.52
CA TYR A 41 -2.09 -30.32 63.82
C TYR A 41 -2.13 -28.85 63.36
N LYS A 42 -1.71 -27.91 64.22
CA LYS A 42 -1.55 -26.49 63.83
C LYS A 42 -0.54 -26.32 62.70
N SER A 43 0.65 -26.92 62.83
CA SER A 43 1.70 -26.87 61.81
C SER A 43 1.21 -27.39 60.45
N LYS A 44 0.49 -28.53 60.43
CA LYS A 44 -0.14 -29.04 59.20
C LYS A 44 -1.19 -28.08 58.63
N LYS A 45 -2.08 -27.51 59.46
CA LYS A 45 -3.10 -26.57 58.98
C LYS A 45 -2.47 -25.33 58.35
N THR A 46 -1.46 -24.73 58.99
CA THR A 46 -0.73 -23.57 58.45
C THR A 46 0.02 -23.92 57.16
N PHE A 47 0.64 -25.11 57.08
CA PHE A 47 1.30 -25.59 55.87
C PHE A 47 0.30 -25.74 54.70
N TYR A 48 -0.86 -26.36 54.93
CA TYR A 48 -1.89 -26.49 53.89
C TYR A 48 -2.48 -25.14 53.47
N THR A 49 -2.69 -24.19 54.39
CA THR A 49 -3.17 -22.84 54.00
C THR A 49 -2.13 -22.08 53.18
N ILE A 50 -0.84 -22.18 53.51
CA ILE A 50 0.23 -21.55 52.71
C ILE A 50 0.32 -22.23 51.33
N LEU A 51 0.29 -23.56 51.28
CA LEU A 51 0.30 -24.31 50.02
C LEU A 51 -0.88 -23.94 49.12
N TRP A 52 -2.09 -23.80 49.69
CA TRP A 52 -3.29 -23.41 48.93
C TRP A 52 -3.21 -21.96 48.43
N PHE A 53 -2.69 -21.04 49.25
CA PHE A 53 -2.39 -19.66 48.82
C PHE A 53 -1.36 -19.60 47.69
N VAL A 54 -0.28 -20.40 47.76
CA VAL A 54 0.73 -20.48 46.70
C VAL A 54 0.13 -21.05 45.42
N ILE A 55 -0.67 -22.12 45.50
CA ILE A 55 -1.36 -22.71 44.34
C ILE A 55 -2.29 -21.68 43.68
N ILE A 56 -3.13 -20.99 44.46
CA ILE A 56 -4.01 -19.94 43.93
C ILE A 56 -3.22 -18.78 43.34
N LEU A 57 -2.14 -18.33 43.98
CA LEU A 57 -1.29 -17.27 43.45
C LEU A 57 -0.62 -17.69 42.13
N THR A 58 -0.15 -18.93 42.01
CA THR A 58 0.37 -19.46 40.74
C THR A 58 -0.71 -19.58 39.67
N ILE A 59 -1.93 -20.00 40.01
CA ILE A 59 -3.06 -20.05 39.07
C ILE A 59 -3.43 -18.64 38.59
N ILE A 60 -3.52 -17.66 39.49
CA ILE A 60 -3.80 -16.26 39.14
C ILE A 60 -2.68 -15.69 38.26
N ILE A 61 -1.41 -15.94 38.60
CA ILE A 61 -0.27 -15.51 37.77
C ILE A 61 -0.29 -16.20 36.39
N SER A 62 -0.60 -17.50 36.31
CA SER A 62 -0.75 -18.21 35.03
C SER A 62 -1.93 -17.67 34.21
N ILE A 63 -3.06 -17.32 34.84
CA ILE A 63 -4.21 -16.68 34.17
C ILE A 63 -3.85 -15.28 33.69
N LEU A 64 -3.11 -14.48 34.48
CA LEU A 64 -2.66 -13.15 34.08
C LEU A 64 -1.62 -13.20 32.95
N ILE A 65 -0.67 -14.14 33.00
CA ILE A 65 0.29 -14.38 31.90
C ILE A 65 -0.45 -14.88 30.66
N PHE A 66 -1.43 -15.78 30.79
CA PHE A 66 -2.26 -16.22 29.68
C PHE A 66 -3.06 -15.06 29.08
N ALA A 67 -3.72 -14.24 29.90
CA ALA A 67 -4.48 -13.08 29.45
C ALA A 67 -3.61 -11.96 28.86
N TYR A 68 -2.37 -11.81 29.33
CA TYR A 68 -1.38 -10.89 28.76
C TYR A 68 -0.84 -11.39 27.41
N ASN A 69 -0.45 -12.66 27.33
CA ASN A 69 0.05 -13.29 26.10
C ASN A 69 -1.03 -13.42 25.02
N ASN A 70 -2.29 -13.61 25.41
CA ASN A 70 -3.45 -13.62 24.50
C ASN A 70 -4.10 -12.23 24.40
N LEU A 71 -3.49 -11.15 24.91
CA LEU A 71 -4.08 -9.80 24.81
C LEU A 71 -4.09 -9.31 23.35
N SER A 72 -3.16 -9.81 22.54
CA SER A 72 -3.16 -9.73 21.07
C SER A 72 -4.40 -10.40 20.47
N GLU A 73 -4.59 -11.69 20.73
CA GLU A 73 -5.70 -12.51 20.26
C GLU A 73 -7.05 -11.94 20.71
N ILE A 74 -7.18 -11.52 21.96
CA ILE A 74 -8.43 -10.94 22.49
C ILE A 74 -8.74 -9.60 21.80
N LYS A 75 -7.73 -8.73 21.57
CA LYS A 75 -7.93 -7.50 20.79
C LYS A 75 -8.26 -7.80 19.32
N LYS A 76 -7.63 -8.80 18.71
CA LYS A 76 -7.91 -9.25 17.34
C LYS A 76 -9.34 -9.80 17.22
N ASN A 77 -9.80 -10.55 18.21
CA ASN A 77 -11.14 -11.12 18.28
C ASN A 77 -12.22 -10.07 18.59
N LEU A 78 -11.90 -8.98 19.31
CA LEU A 78 -12.79 -7.81 19.38
C LEU A 78 -12.81 -6.99 18.09
N ARG A 79 -11.71 -6.91 17.33
CA ARG A 79 -11.65 -6.22 16.02
C ARG A 79 -12.38 -6.96 14.90
N LEU A 80 -12.73 -8.24 15.10
CA LEU A 80 -13.44 -9.09 14.12
C LEU A 80 -14.96 -8.87 14.04
N SER A 81 -15.56 -8.17 15.01
CA SER A 81 -16.93 -7.68 14.86
C SER A 81 -16.96 -6.48 13.90
N PRO A 82 -17.94 -6.40 12.97
CA PRO A 82 -18.14 -5.19 12.18
C PRO A 82 -18.37 -3.97 13.08
N SER A 83 -17.84 -2.81 12.69
CA SER A 83 -18.27 -1.54 13.28
C SER A 83 -19.77 -1.31 13.03
N PRO A 84 -20.47 -0.54 13.88
CA PRO A 84 -21.79 -0.01 13.54
C PRO A 84 -21.70 0.88 12.28
N ASP A 85 -22.80 0.97 11.54
CA ASP A 85 -22.96 1.92 10.43
C ASP A 85 -22.70 3.36 10.89
N PHE A 86 -22.22 4.22 9.98
CA PHE A 86 -21.98 5.62 10.31
C PHE A 86 -23.29 6.37 10.57
N THR A 87 -23.25 7.35 11.48
CA THR A 87 -24.41 8.17 11.87
C THR A 87 -24.13 9.65 11.59
N GLY A 88 -25.17 10.47 11.48
CA GLY A 88 -25.02 11.92 11.25
C GLY A 88 -24.57 12.33 9.85
N LEU A 89 -24.41 11.38 8.92
CA LEU A 89 -24.23 11.64 7.49
C LEU A 89 -25.59 11.67 6.75
N PRO A 90 -25.73 12.44 5.65
CA PRO A 90 -26.94 12.46 4.82
C PRO A 90 -27.33 11.08 4.26
N SER A 91 -28.62 10.92 3.93
CA SER A 91 -29.09 9.72 3.23
C SER A 91 -28.50 9.66 1.82
N GLY A 92 -27.83 8.55 1.48
CA GLY A 92 -27.13 8.41 0.20
C GLY A 92 -25.79 9.15 0.11
N PHE A 93 -25.27 9.68 1.23
CA PHE A 93 -24.01 10.42 1.27
C PHE A 93 -22.86 9.68 0.59
N THR A 94 -22.20 10.36 -0.34
CA THR A 94 -21.06 9.87 -1.12
C THR A 94 -19.89 10.83 -0.95
N PRO A 95 -18.84 10.48 -0.18
CA PRO A 95 -17.68 11.32 -0.05
C PRO A 95 -16.79 11.26 -1.29
N LYS A 96 -16.19 12.41 -1.60
CA LYS A 96 -15.14 12.63 -2.60
C LYS A 96 -13.76 12.24 -2.07
N PHE A 97 -13.50 12.52 -0.79
CA PHE A 97 -12.32 12.06 -0.07
C PHE A 97 -12.54 12.12 1.45
N GLY A 98 -11.58 11.60 2.22
CA GLY A 98 -11.56 11.71 3.68
C GLY A 98 -10.16 11.62 4.25
N TYR A 99 -9.99 12.05 5.50
CA TYR A 99 -8.72 11.93 6.22
C TYR A 99 -8.95 11.83 7.74
N TRP A 100 -7.99 11.21 8.43
CA TRP A 100 -7.82 11.36 9.87
C TRP A 100 -6.72 12.38 10.16
N HIS A 101 -6.92 13.23 11.17
CA HIS A 101 -5.92 14.17 11.65
C HIS A 101 -5.99 14.40 13.16
N LYS A 102 -4.92 14.96 13.73
CA LYS A 102 -4.80 15.20 15.17
C LYS A 102 -3.82 16.34 15.43
N ASN A 103 -4.11 17.17 16.43
CA ASN A 103 -3.16 18.15 16.94
C ASN A 103 -1.95 17.43 17.59
N PRO A 104 -0.72 17.59 17.07
CA PRO A 104 0.47 16.87 17.56
C PRO A 104 0.79 17.15 19.03
N THR A 105 0.39 18.30 19.56
CA THR A 105 0.60 18.66 20.98
C THR A 105 -0.42 18.02 21.93
N SER A 106 -1.51 17.43 21.42
CA SER A 106 -2.55 16.83 22.26
C SER A 106 -2.20 15.40 22.65
N THR A 107 -1.86 15.18 23.92
CA THR A 107 -1.66 13.82 24.45
C THR A 107 -2.96 13.08 24.73
N SER A 108 -4.08 13.80 24.90
CA SER A 108 -5.38 13.25 25.34
C SER A 108 -6.39 12.99 24.22
N SER A 109 -6.32 13.69 23.08
CA SER A 109 -7.26 13.49 21.96
C SER A 109 -6.87 12.28 21.10
N PRO A 110 -7.82 11.46 20.60
CA PRO A 110 -7.58 10.47 19.56
C PRO A 110 -7.45 11.09 18.15
N GLY A 111 -7.72 12.39 18.00
CA GLY A 111 -7.83 13.07 16.72
C GLY A 111 -9.28 13.28 16.28
N SER A 112 -9.47 13.54 15.00
CA SER A 112 -10.76 13.63 14.31
C SER A 112 -10.63 13.00 12.93
N VAL A 113 -11.71 12.38 12.46
CA VAL A 113 -11.93 12.10 11.04
C VAL A 113 -12.65 13.30 10.40
N SER A 114 -12.39 13.54 9.12
CA SER A 114 -13.19 14.41 8.26
C SER A 114 -13.50 13.71 6.94
N LEU A 115 -14.75 13.84 6.47
CA LEU A 115 -15.21 13.42 5.15
C LEU A 115 -15.68 14.66 4.38
N TRP A 116 -15.36 14.73 3.09
CA TRP A 116 -15.77 15.81 2.19
C TRP A 116 -16.58 15.23 1.04
N ASP A 117 -17.67 15.90 0.64
CA ASP A 117 -18.48 15.52 -0.53
C ASP A 117 -18.05 16.24 -1.83
N ALA A 118 -18.85 16.09 -2.88
CA ALA A 118 -18.60 16.72 -4.18
C ALA A 118 -18.79 18.25 -4.16
N ASP A 119 -19.76 18.72 -3.36
CA ASP A 119 -20.16 20.13 -3.24
C ASP A 119 -19.23 20.92 -2.28
N GLY A 120 -18.35 20.23 -1.56
CA GLY A 120 -17.41 20.84 -0.62
C GLY A 120 -17.98 21.04 0.78
N ASN A 121 -19.05 20.35 1.15
CA ASN A 121 -19.45 20.25 2.56
C ASN A 121 -18.52 19.26 3.28
N VAL A 122 -18.35 19.47 4.58
CA VAL A 122 -17.42 18.68 5.39
C VAL A 122 -18.08 18.19 6.67
N TYR A 123 -17.92 16.90 6.95
CA TYR A 123 -18.51 16.19 8.06
C TYR A 123 -17.39 15.63 8.93
N PHE A 124 -17.39 15.93 10.22
CA PHE A 124 -16.31 15.55 11.14
C PHE A 124 -16.80 14.56 12.20
N SER A 125 -15.93 13.64 12.64
CA SER A 125 -16.21 12.69 13.71
C SER A 125 -15.04 12.57 14.68
N SER A 126 -15.33 12.63 15.98
CA SER A 126 -14.37 12.44 17.07
C SER A 126 -14.23 10.99 17.55
N ASN A 127 -15.08 10.09 17.05
CA ASN A 127 -15.03 8.65 17.34
C ASN A 127 -14.91 7.75 16.08
N GLY A 128 -15.05 8.32 14.88
CA GLY A 128 -14.96 7.62 13.59
C GLY A 128 -16.26 6.96 13.12
N ILE A 129 -17.37 7.13 13.85
CA ILE A 129 -18.70 6.58 13.53
C ILE A 129 -19.76 7.68 13.43
N ASP A 130 -19.83 8.53 14.45
CA ASP A 130 -20.85 9.56 14.58
C ASP A 130 -20.30 10.85 14.01
N PHE A 131 -20.82 11.25 12.86
CA PHE A 131 -20.42 12.46 12.15
C PHE A 131 -21.30 13.64 12.53
N THR A 132 -20.78 14.84 12.31
CA THR A 132 -21.52 16.10 12.42
C THR A 132 -21.13 16.98 11.25
N GLU A 133 -22.13 17.54 10.57
CA GLU A 133 -21.95 18.50 9.48
C GLU A 133 -21.39 19.83 10.02
N TRP A 134 -20.39 20.36 9.32
CA TRP A 134 -19.78 21.65 9.63
C TRP A 134 -20.67 22.79 9.11
N GLN A 135 -21.62 23.22 9.94
CA GLN A 135 -22.58 24.29 9.62
C GLN A 135 -21.91 25.65 9.43
N ASP A 136 -22.25 26.36 8.36
CA ASP A 136 -21.69 27.70 8.08
C ASP A 136 -22.23 28.81 8.99
N THR A 137 -23.30 28.56 9.75
CA THR A 137 -23.83 29.47 10.76
C THR A 137 -23.56 28.98 12.18
N GLY A 138 -22.37 29.27 12.73
CA GLY A 138 -22.06 28.93 14.11
C GLY A 138 -20.61 29.18 14.54
N PRO A 139 -20.27 28.90 15.82
CA PRO A 139 -18.91 29.03 16.36
C PRO A 139 -17.93 27.99 15.80
N ASN A 140 -18.42 27.04 14.99
CA ASN A 140 -17.65 26.10 14.20
C ASN A 140 -18.17 26.22 12.75
N SER A 141 -17.67 27.20 11.99
CA SER A 141 -18.08 27.50 10.59
C SER A 141 -16.87 27.64 9.68
N LYS A 142 -16.98 27.35 8.37
CA LYS A 142 -15.85 27.43 7.42
C LYS A 142 -15.19 28.82 7.45
N THR A 143 -16.03 29.85 7.46
CA THR A 143 -15.64 31.27 7.53
C THR A 143 -14.87 31.63 8.80
N GLN A 144 -15.28 31.13 9.97
CA GLN A 144 -14.53 31.35 11.22
C GLN A 144 -13.17 30.63 11.22
N ALA A 145 -13.08 29.50 10.52
CA ALA A 145 -11.84 28.79 10.24
C ALA A 145 -11.04 29.38 9.06
N GLU A 146 -11.40 30.57 8.54
CA GLU A 146 -10.73 31.28 7.45
C GLU A 146 -10.66 30.51 6.12
N LEU A 147 -11.55 29.53 5.91
CA LEU A 147 -11.78 28.88 4.62
C LEU A 147 -12.94 29.55 3.88
N PRO A 148 -12.82 29.85 2.57
CA PRO A 148 -13.92 30.39 1.77
C PRO A 148 -15.09 29.39 1.69
N LEU A 149 -16.32 29.90 1.58
CA LEU A 149 -17.54 29.08 1.49
C LEU A 149 -17.61 28.30 0.17
N ASP A 150 -17.16 28.95 -0.89
CA ASP A 150 -17.04 28.51 -2.28
C ASP A 150 -15.78 27.67 -2.56
N TYR A 151 -14.94 27.41 -1.55
CA TYR A 151 -13.76 26.58 -1.71
C TYR A 151 -14.13 25.08 -1.74
N ILE A 152 -14.17 24.52 -2.96
CA ILE A 152 -14.36 23.09 -3.19
C ILE A 152 -12.98 22.43 -3.43
N PRO A 153 -12.44 21.65 -2.47
CA PRO A 153 -11.22 20.89 -2.68
C PRO A 153 -11.41 19.72 -3.66
N SER A 154 -10.40 19.44 -4.48
CA SER A 154 -10.23 18.20 -5.23
C SER A 154 -9.83 17.06 -4.31
N ILE A 155 -8.82 17.27 -3.46
CA ILE A 155 -8.35 16.32 -2.44
C ILE A 155 -8.02 17.01 -1.11
N GLY A 156 -7.94 16.20 -0.06
CA GLY A 156 -7.37 16.61 1.22
C GLY A 156 -6.76 15.44 1.99
N TYR A 157 -5.61 15.66 2.62
CA TYR A 157 -4.85 14.61 3.31
C TYR A 157 -4.02 15.18 4.48
N ARG A 158 -3.69 14.34 5.47
CA ARG A 158 -2.79 14.70 6.57
C ARG A 158 -1.33 14.61 6.11
N VAL A 159 -0.56 15.68 6.35
CA VAL A 159 0.90 15.69 6.29
C VAL A 159 1.46 15.48 7.70
N GLY A 160 2.46 14.62 7.86
CA GLY A 160 2.92 14.13 9.16
C GLY A 160 4.35 14.47 9.56
N PHE A 161 4.98 15.45 8.90
CA PHE A 161 6.36 15.82 9.18
C PHE A 161 6.58 16.22 10.65
N PRO A 162 7.62 15.71 11.34
CA PRO A 162 7.88 16.04 12.73
C PRO A 162 7.99 17.56 12.97
N GLY A 163 7.09 18.10 13.79
CA GLY A 163 7.00 19.54 14.08
C GLY A 163 6.25 20.38 13.03
N ALA A 164 5.87 19.81 11.88
CA ALA A 164 5.11 20.46 10.81
C ALA A 164 3.84 19.67 10.42
N GLU A 165 3.27 18.89 11.36
CA GLU A 165 2.03 18.15 11.12
C GLU A 165 0.86 19.08 10.80
N THR A 166 0.13 18.80 9.72
CA THR A 166 -0.99 19.61 9.24
C THR A 166 -1.97 18.76 8.41
N VAL A 167 -3.07 19.37 7.96
CA VAL A 167 -3.92 18.86 6.87
C VAL A 167 -3.74 19.81 5.71
N LEU A 168 -3.50 19.29 4.51
CA LEU A 168 -3.57 20.06 3.27
C LEU A 168 -4.87 19.78 2.55
N LEU A 169 -5.48 20.84 2.03
CA LEU A 169 -6.57 20.82 1.06
C LEU A 169 -6.05 21.43 -0.25
N TRP A 170 -6.39 20.81 -1.38
CA TRP A 170 -6.00 21.24 -2.73
C TRP A 170 -7.24 21.35 -3.60
N SER A 171 -7.44 22.47 -4.30
CA SER A 171 -8.50 22.63 -5.31
C SER A 171 -7.99 22.43 -6.74
N SER A 172 -8.91 22.25 -7.70
CA SER A 172 -8.64 22.27 -9.14
C SER A 172 -8.09 23.62 -9.64
N SER A 173 -8.32 24.71 -8.90
CA SER A 173 -7.74 26.04 -9.19
C SER A 173 -6.30 26.21 -8.67
N ARG A 174 -5.62 25.12 -8.26
CA ARG A 174 -4.30 25.13 -7.58
C ARG A 174 -4.28 25.95 -6.28
N THR A 175 -5.44 26.18 -5.67
CA THR A 175 -5.57 26.95 -4.42
C THR A 175 -5.40 25.99 -3.24
N ILE A 176 -4.39 26.24 -2.40
CA ILE A 176 -3.97 25.34 -1.33
C ILE A 176 -4.25 25.98 0.03
N TYR A 177 -4.82 25.21 0.95
CA TYR A 177 -5.02 25.60 2.35
C TYR A 177 -4.44 24.58 3.32
N ALA A 178 -3.73 25.06 4.34
CA ALA A 178 -3.14 24.24 5.40
C ALA A 178 -3.79 24.50 6.76
N TRP A 179 -4.15 23.44 7.48
CA TRP A 179 -4.74 23.56 8.82
C TRP A 179 -3.70 23.91 9.89
N SER A 180 -3.91 25.02 10.59
CA SER A 180 -3.06 25.48 11.69
C SER A 180 -3.65 25.09 13.05
N TYR A 181 -3.03 24.12 13.72
CA TYR A 181 -3.46 23.64 15.04
C TYR A 181 -3.31 24.67 16.18
N SER A 182 -2.51 25.71 16.00
CA SER A 182 -2.31 26.78 17.00
C SER A 182 -3.38 27.88 16.91
N THR A 183 -3.88 28.16 15.71
CA THR A 183 -4.91 29.20 15.47
C THR A 183 -6.32 28.63 15.21
N GLN A 184 -6.43 27.32 14.97
CA GLN A 184 -7.66 26.61 14.59
C GLN A 184 -8.29 27.17 13.31
N LYS A 185 -7.43 27.50 12.34
CA LYS A 185 -7.77 28.16 11.07
C LYS A 185 -6.98 27.55 9.92
N PHE A 186 -7.53 27.66 8.71
CA PHE A 186 -6.86 27.35 7.47
C PHE A 186 -6.02 28.54 7.00
N ILE A 187 -4.77 28.29 6.66
CA ILE A 187 -3.83 29.29 6.13
C ILE A 187 -3.69 29.04 4.63
N PHE A 188 -3.94 30.06 3.81
CA PHE A 188 -3.71 30.01 2.37
C PHE A 188 -2.21 29.91 2.05
N ILE A 189 -1.86 29.01 1.13
CA ILE A 189 -0.49 28.81 0.62
C ILE A 189 -0.43 29.25 -0.83
N SER A 190 0.35 30.30 -1.11
CA SER A 190 0.38 31.01 -2.38
C SER A 190 1.36 30.47 -3.43
N SER A 191 2.18 29.46 -3.09
CA SER A 191 3.40 29.13 -3.84
C SER A 191 3.71 27.63 -3.98
N GLY A 192 2.74 26.74 -3.73
CA GLY A 192 2.92 25.28 -3.85
C GLY A 192 3.76 24.61 -2.75
N ILE A 193 4.36 25.41 -1.84
CA ILE A 193 5.26 24.92 -0.79
C ILE A 193 4.45 24.15 0.27
N ILE A 194 4.77 22.88 0.46
CA ILE A 194 4.17 22.06 1.51
C ILE A 194 4.79 22.42 2.89
N PRO A 195 4.00 22.62 3.96
CA PRO A 195 4.53 22.83 5.30
C PRO A 195 5.43 21.67 5.73
N GLY A 196 6.71 21.98 5.99
CA GLY A 196 7.75 20.99 6.28
C GLY A 196 8.73 20.74 5.13
N THR A 197 8.50 21.25 3.92
CA THR A 197 9.45 21.15 2.79
C THR A 197 10.24 22.48 2.64
N PRO A 198 11.58 22.51 2.79
CA PRO A 198 12.33 23.78 2.77
C PRO A 198 12.44 24.47 1.40
N SER A 199 12.40 23.70 0.31
CA SER A 199 12.77 24.16 -1.04
C SER A 199 11.97 23.52 -2.19
N GLY A 200 11.02 22.64 -1.89
CA GLY A 200 10.23 21.94 -2.91
C GLY A 200 9.12 22.82 -3.50
N GLN A 201 9.31 23.27 -4.73
CA GLN A 201 8.20 23.65 -5.61
C GLN A 201 7.77 22.43 -6.43
N LEU A 202 6.46 22.22 -6.55
CA LEU A 202 5.87 21.32 -7.55
C LEU A 202 5.81 22.03 -8.92
N PRO A 203 5.67 21.30 -10.04
CA PRO A 203 5.43 21.90 -11.34
C PRO A 203 4.24 22.86 -11.30
N GLY A 204 4.32 23.99 -12.02
CA GLY A 204 3.35 25.08 -11.91
C GLY A 204 1.93 24.73 -12.37
N ASP A 205 1.80 23.64 -13.12
CA ASP A 205 0.60 23.02 -13.69
C ASP A 205 0.04 21.85 -12.86
N PHE A 206 0.82 21.30 -11.92
CA PHE A 206 0.49 20.10 -11.15
C PHE A 206 -0.76 20.28 -10.26
N ILE A 207 -1.74 19.37 -10.36
CA ILE A 207 -3.01 19.38 -9.60
C ILE A 207 -3.31 17.95 -9.10
N PRO A 208 -2.92 17.60 -7.85
CA PRO A 208 -3.01 16.21 -7.39
C PRO A 208 -4.46 15.73 -7.27
N THR A 209 -4.76 14.61 -7.95
CA THR A 209 -6.02 13.86 -7.85
C THR A 209 -5.97 12.78 -6.77
N ALA A 210 -4.79 12.39 -6.32
CA ALA A 210 -4.59 11.56 -5.13
C ALA A 210 -3.27 11.93 -4.41
N GLY A 211 -3.18 11.62 -3.11
CA GLY A 211 -1.96 11.90 -2.34
C GLY A 211 -1.99 11.37 -0.90
N TYR A 212 -0.81 11.06 -0.37
CA TYR A 212 -0.64 10.57 1.00
C TYR A 212 0.71 10.98 1.60
N TRP A 213 0.82 10.84 2.93
CA TRP A 213 2.09 10.92 3.66
C TRP A 213 2.35 9.62 4.44
N HIS A 214 3.60 9.16 4.49
CA HIS A 214 4.01 7.98 5.27
C HIS A 214 5.38 8.15 5.93
N ASN A 215 5.69 7.31 6.93
CA ASN A 215 6.98 7.25 7.63
C ASN A 215 7.66 5.87 7.51
N MET A 216 7.50 5.21 6.36
CA MET A 216 8.23 3.99 6.05
C MET A 216 9.58 4.37 5.40
N GLY A 217 10.64 3.63 5.69
CA GLY A 217 11.99 3.90 5.16
C GLY A 217 12.86 4.86 6.00
N GLY A 218 12.28 5.81 6.75
CA GLY A 218 13.09 6.70 7.59
C GLY A 218 12.33 7.73 8.42
N ASN A 219 13.05 8.39 9.34
CA ASN A 219 12.50 9.36 10.31
C ASN A 219 11.94 10.65 9.69
N ALA A 220 12.36 11.00 8.46
CA ALA A 220 11.92 12.22 7.78
C ALA A 220 10.45 12.10 7.30
N GLY A 221 10.04 10.92 6.85
CA GLY A 221 8.78 10.72 6.15
C GLY A 221 8.78 11.24 4.71
N ILE A 222 7.78 10.78 3.95
CA ILE A 222 7.63 11.03 2.52
C ILE A 222 6.19 11.48 2.26
N VAL A 223 6.02 12.48 1.39
CA VAL A 223 4.74 12.80 0.72
C VAL A 223 4.80 12.26 -0.70
N SER A 224 3.75 11.59 -1.16
CA SER A 224 3.61 11.17 -2.57
C SER A 224 2.28 11.70 -3.12
N LEU A 225 2.33 12.28 -4.31
CA LEU A 225 1.24 12.97 -4.99
C LEU A 225 1.12 12.50 -6.45
N PHE A 226 -0.12 12.44 -6.93
CA PHE A 226 -0.46 11.83 -8.21
C PHE A 226 -1.47 12.70 -8.94
N ASP A 227 -1.15 13.10 -10.16
CA ASP A 227 -2.09 13.48 -11.21
C ASP A 227 -1.80 12.61 -12.44
N SER A 228 -1.81 13.14 -13.67
CA SER A 228 -1.26 12.43 -14.84
C SER A 228 0.24 12.13 -14.68
N THR A 229 0.93 12.97 -13.91
CA THR A 229 2.31 12.79 -13.45
C THR A 229 2.35 12.24 -12.02
N ARG A 230 3.52 11.81 -11.57
CA ARG A 230 3.71 11.17 -10.26
C ARG A 230 4.93 11.77 -9.60
N TRP A 231 4.78 12.30 -8.39
CA TRP A 231 5.84 13.01 -7.67
C TRP A 231 5.91 12.55 -6.21
N TYR A 232 7.11 12.53 -5.64
CA TYR A 232 7.30 12.36 -4.21
C TYR A 232 8.31 13.36 -3.67
N TYR A 233 8.17 13.68 -2.39
CA TYR A 233 9.14 14.44 -1.62
C TYR A 233 9.58 13.59 -0.43
N SER A 234 10.88 13.34 -0.30
CA SER A 234 11.48 12.84 0.93
C SER A 234 12.18 13.98 1.66
N GLY A 235 12.04 14.04 2.99
CA GLY A 235 12.79 15.00 3.81
C GLY A 235 14.30 14.74 3.91
N SER A 236 14.83 13.70 3.25
CA SER A 236 16.27 13.56 2.96
C SER A 236 16.72 14.40 1.76
N ASP A 237 15.84 14.62 0.79
CA ASP A 237 16.22 15.05 -0.57
C ASP A 237 15.99 16.56 -0.76
N ASN A 238 15.09 17.17 0.04
CA ASN A 238 14.70 18.58 0.01
C ASN A 238 14.11 19.11 -1.32
N VAL A 239 13.83 18.24 -2.28
CA VAL A 239 13.29 18.52 -3.61
C VAL A 239 12.15 17.53 -3.91
N PHE A 240 11.20 17.91 -4.77
CA PHE A 240 10.24 16.96 -5.34
C PHE A 240 10.89 16.19 -6.48
N ASN A 241 10.90 14.85 -6.37
CA ASN A 241 11.42 13.94 -7.37
C ASN A 241 10.25 13.28 -8.13
N SER A 242 10.41 13.06 -9.44
CA SER A 242 9.43 12.32 -10.22
C SER A 242 9.50 10.82 -9.88
N LEU A 243 8.33 10.17 -9.89
CA LEU A 243 8.18 8.75 -9.57
C LEU A 243 7.95 7.96 -10.87
N ASN A 244 9.02 7.37 -11.40
CA ASN A 244 8.93 6.40 -12.50
C ASN A 244 8.20 5.14 -12.00
N PRO A 245 7.02 4.77 -12.54
CA PRO A 245 6.20 3.68 -12.02
C PRO A 245 6.89 2.31 -12.12
N VAL A 246 7.74 2.09 -13.15
CA VAL A 246 8.41 0.82 -13.42
C VAL A 246 9.38 0.46 -12.30
N ASN A 247 10.09 1.45 -11.75
CA ASN A 247 10.99 1.27 -10.60
C ASN A 247 10.24 0.80 -9.34
N PHE A 248 8.93 1.01 -9.28
CA PHE A 248 8.06 0.76 -8.14
C PHE A 248 6.97 -0.29 -8.42
N ASP A 249 6.97 -0.99 -9.56
CA ASP A 249 5.94 -1.96 -9.96
C ASP A 249 4.50 -1.41 -9.87
N LEU A 250 4.33 -0.17 -10.33
CA LEU A 250 3.02 0.50 -10.47
C LEU A 250 2.52 0.47 -11.92
N PRO A 251 1.19 0.47 -12.14
CA PRO A 251 0.62 0.44 -13.47
C PRO A 251 0.69 1.81 -14.17
N ALA A 252 0.39 1.82 -15.46
CA ALA A 252 0.03 3.03 -16.20
C ALA A 252 -1.18 3.75 -15.56
N GLY A 253 -1.32 5.04 -15.86
CA GLY A 253 -2.39 5.89 -15.32
C GLY A 253 -2.23 6.28 -13.84
N THR A 254 -3.35 6.69 -13.23
CA THR A 254 -3.37 7.44 -11.97
C THR A 254 -4.25 6.73 -10.92
N PRO A 255 -3.83 6.65 -9.65
CA PRO A 255 -4.67 6.06 -8.60
C PRO A 255 -5.82 7.01 -8.23
N LYS A 256 -7.04 6.49 -8.16
CA LYS A 256 -8.21 7.26 -7.70
C LYS A 256 -8.18 7.51 -6.20
N VAL A 257 -7.68 6.53 -5.42
CA VAL A 257 -7.63 6.59 -3.96
C VAL A 257 -6.26 6.08 -3.50
N ALA A 258 -5.61 6.85 -2.64
CA ALA A 258 -4.30 6.52 -2.09
C ALA A 258 -4.25 6.85 -0.60
N TYR A 259 -3.80 5.92 0.25
CA TYR A 259 -3.67 6.16 1.68
C TYR A 259 -2.52 5.36 2.31
N TYR A 260 -1.99 5.93 3.40
CA TYR A 260 -1.10 5.27 4.35
C TYR A 260 -1.90 4.78 5.56
N TYR A 261 -1.64 3.56 6.01
CA TYR A 261 -2.28 2.95 7.19
C TYR A 261 -1.23 2.46 8.20
N GLU A 262 -1.54 2.50 9.50
CA GLU A 262 -0.64 2.09 10.58
C GLU A 262 -1.44 1.54 11.77
N PHE A 263 -1.78 0.24 11.73
CA PHE A 263 -2.43 -0.47 12.83
C PHE A 263 -1.46 -0.77 13.99
N SER A 264 -0.16 -0.81 13.69
CA SER A 264 0.95 -0.88 14.64
C SER A 264 2.27 -0.46 13.94
N PRO A 265 3.38 -0.24 14.67
CA PRO A 265 4.69 0.02 14.07
C PRO A 265 5.20 -1.07 13.12
N THR A 266 4.72 -2.32 13.27
CA THR A 266 5.06 -3.47 12.42
C THR A 266 3.94 -3.84 11.43
N GLN A 267 2.74 -3.28 11.58
CA GLN A 267 1.59 -3.53 10.71
C GLN A 267 1.13 -2.21 10.08
N LYS A 268 1.93 -1.74 9.12
CA LYS A 268 1.71 -0.52 8.35
C LYS A 268 2.00 -0.72 6.87
N GLY A 269 1.52 0.19 6.04
CA GLY A 269 1.68 0.12 4.58
C GLY A 269 1.00 1.27 3.85
N VAL A 270 1.15 1.28 2.54
CA VAL A 270 0.43 2.15 1.61
C VAL A 270 -0.38 1.27 0.66
N GLN A 271 -1.59 1.72 0.32
CA GLN A 271 -2.41 1.11 -0.73
C GLN A 271 -2.87 2.20 -1.71
N LEU A 272 -2.68 1.93 -3.00
CA LEU A 272 -3.10 2.77 -4.13
C LEU A 272 -4.14 2.00 -4.94
N TRP A 273 -5.30 2.60 -5.21
CA TRP A 273 -6.39 1.97 -5.94
C TRP A 273 -6.55 2.56 -7.35
N TYR A 274 -6.68 1.69 -8.34
CA TYR A 274 -6.74 2.01 -9.77
C TYR A 274 -7.97 1.39 -10.45
N ASP A 275 -8.47 2.03 -11.52
CA ASP A 275 -9.51 1.49 -12.40
C ASP A 275 -8.90 0.73 -13.58
N THR A 276 -8.15 -0.34 -13.27
CA THR A 276 -7.49 -1.21 -14.26
C THR A 276 -8.32 -2.45 -14.62
N VAL A 277 -8.36 -2.81 -15.90
CA VAL A 277 -9.26 -3.87 -16.43
C VAL A 277 -8.63 -5.26 -16.28
N ASN A 278 -8.78 -5.83 -15.09
CA ASN A 278 -8.31 -7.15 -14.64
C ASN A 278 -6.77 -7.35 -14.55
N PRO A 279 -6.27 -8.20 -13.61
CA PRO A 279 -6.94 -8.85 -12.48
C PRO A 279 -6.50 -8.28 -11.10
N GLY A 280 -6.28 -6.96 -10.98
CA GLY A 280 -6.06 -6.35 -9.67
C GLY A 280 -6.20 -4.82 -9.64
N LYS A 281 -6.75 -4.32 -8.54
CA LYS A 281 -7.22 -2.93 -8.39
C LYS A 281 -6.56 -2.18 -7.24
N VAL A 282 -5.79 -2.87 -6.39
CA VAL A 282 -5.05 -2.24 -5.31
C VAL A 282 -3.60 -2.71 -5.30
N TYR A 283 -2.71 -1.73 -5.38
CA TYR A 283 -1.26 -1.92 -5.32
C TYR A 283 -0.81 -1.60 -3.90
N LYS A 284 -0.18 -2.57 -3.24
CA LYS A 284 0.27 -2.46 -1.84
C LYS A 284 1.78 -2.33 -1.78
N PHE A 285 2.28 -1.28 -1.13
CA PHE A 285 3.73 -1.07 -0.99
C PHE A 285 4.37 -2.18 -0.15
N ASN A 286 5.50 -2.72 -0.64
CA ASN A 286 6.29 -3.77 -0.02
C ASN A 286 7.67 -3.21 0.40
N PRO A 287 7.84 -2.75 1.67
CA PRO A 287 9.05 -2.05 2.08
C PRO A 287 10.39 -2.80 1.85
N PRO A 288 10.49 -4.14 2.01
CA PRO A 288 11.71 -4.88 1.71
C PRO A 288 12.19 -4.80 0.25
N THR A 289 11.29 -4.69 -0.73
CA THR A 289 11.66 -4.61 -2.16
C THR A 289 11.57 -3.19 -2.72
N ASN A 290 11.12 -2.22 -1.91
CA ASN A 290 10.82 -0.84 -2.32
C ASN A 290 9.85 -0.71 -3.53
N LYS A 291 9.09 -1.77 -3.81
CA LYS A 291 8.13 -1.87 -4.92
C LYS A 291 6.71 -2.05 -4.39
N PHE A 292 5.71 -1.84 -5.21
CA PHE A 292 4.33 -2.21 -4.95
C PHE A 292 4.07 -3.63 -5.43
N VAL A 293 3.14 -4.33 -4.78
CA VAL A 293 2.71 -5.67 -5.18
C VAL A 293 1.20 -5.64 -5.35
N LEU A 294 0.75 -6.25 -6.45
CA LEU A 294 -0.67 -6.36 -6.77
C LEU A 294 -1.40 -7.17 -5.69
N ALA A 295 -2.54 -6.66 -5.22
CA ALA A 295 -3.40 -7.35 -4.29
C ALA A 295 -4.85 -7.32 -4.78
N SER A 296 -5.54 -8.43 -4.57
CA SER A 296 -6.98 -8.57 -4.81
C SER A 296 -7.67 -9.01 -3.50
N PRO A 297 -8.05 -8.05 -2.62
CA PRO A 297 -8.82 -8.34 -1.43
C PRO A 297 -10.17 -8.98 -1.78
N PRO A 298 -10.59 -10.07 -1.11
CA PRO A 298 -11.86 -10.71 -1.38
C PRO A 298 -13.03 -9.79 -1.02
N ASN A 299 -14.17 -9.98 -1.71
CA ASN A 299 -15.43 -9.27 -1.52
C ASN A 299 -15.42 -7.76 -1.88
N MET A 300 -14.42 -7.30 -2.65
CA MET A 300 -14.36 -5.91 -3.14
C MET A 300 -15.01 -5.75 -4.55
N PRO A 301 -15.64 -4.60 -4.85
CA PRO A 301 -16.37 -4.37 -6.12
C PRO A 301 -15.57 -4.38 -7.43
N SER A 302 -16.30 -4.20 -8.54
CA SER A 302 -15.84 -3.96 -9.93
C SER A 302 -14.66 -2.99 -10.06
N THR A 303 -14.76 -1.83 -9.42
CA THR A 303 -13.93 -0.64 -9.67
C THR A 303 -12.93 -0.35 -8.53
N SER A 304 -12.20 0.75 -8.65
CA SER A 304 -11.64 1.46 -7.49
C SER A 304 -12.76 2.08 -6.61
N PRO A 305 -12.46 2.41 -5.33
CA PRO A 305 -13.37 3.16 -4.47
C PRO A 305 -13.40 4.66 -4.87
N THR A 306 -14.53 5.32 -4.61
CA THR A 306 -14.70 6.77 -4.83
C THR A 306 -13.94 7.61 -3.81
N ALA A 307 -13.72 7.08 -2.60
CA ALA A 307 -12.93 7.70 -1.54
C ALA A 307 -12.36 6.64 -0.60
N GLY A 308 -11.25 6.94 0.09
CA GLY A 308 -10.72 6.06 1.12
C GLY A 308 -9.71 6.72 2.04
N TYR A 309 -9.67 6.29 3.30
CA TYR A 309 -8.78 6.85 4.33
C TYR A 309 -8.46 5.82 5.42
N PHE A 310 -7.45 6.12 6.24
CA PHE A 310 -7.15 5.36 7.45
C PHE A 310 -7.71 6.06 8.70
N ASP A 311 -8.71 5.43 9.32
CA ASP A 311 -9.28 5.79 10.62
C ASP A 311 -8.36 5.30 11.75
N LYS A 312 -7.52 6.21 12.24
CA LYS A 312 -6.62 5.96 13.37
C LYS A 312 -7.29 6.14 14.74
N ILE A 313 -8.60 6.40 14.79
CA ILE A 313 -9.40 6.37 16.04
C ILE A 313 -9.87 4.94 16.30
N ARG A 314 -10.27 4.22 15.25
CA ARG A 314 -10.85 2.87 15.32
C ARG A 314 -9.90 1.74 14.91
N ASP A 315 -8.69 2.07 14.44
CA ASP A 315 -7.77 1.15 13.76
C ASP A 315 -8.46 0.47 12.56
N ARG A 316 -8.94 1.27 11.60
CA ARG A 316 -9.59 0.79 10.37
C ARG A 316 -9.10 1.51 9.12
N ILE A 317 -8.92 0.79 8.02
CA ILE A 317 -9.05 1.39 6.70
C ILE A 317 -10.55 1.48 6.39
N VAL A 318 -10.99 2.59 5.81
CA VAL A 318 -12.37 2.80 5.34
C VAL A 318 -12.33 3.19 3.88
N LEU A 319 -13.13 2.53 3.05
CA LEU A 319 -13.30 2.79 1.62
C LEU A 319 -14.77 3.02 1.31
N PHE A 320 -15.07 3.92 0.37
CA PHE A 320 -16.42 4.18 -0.12
C PHE A 320 -16.55 3.81 -1.60
N TYR A 321 -17.69 3.26 -1.96
CA TYR A 321 -18.12 2.98 -3.32
C TYR A 321 -19.48 3.64 -3.47
N GLY A 322 -19.47 4.93 -3.85
CA GLY A 322 -20.65 5.77 -3.72
C GLY A 322 -21.07 5.86 -2.24
N SER A 323 -22.33 5.52 -1.98
CA SER A 323 -22.95 5.50 -0.64
C SER A 323 -22.79 4.18 0.14
N THR A 324 -22.09 3.18 -0.41
CA THR A 324 -21.71 1.97 0.34
C THR A 324 -20.29 2.13 0.89
N ALA A 325 -20.08 1.80 2.17
CA ALA A 325 -18.76 1.81 2.79
C ALA A 325 -18.25 0.37 3.04
N TYR A 326 -16.94 0.23 3.17
CA TYR A 326 -16.24 -1.00 3.50
C TYR A 326 -15.13 -0.69 4.50
N GLU A 327 -14.92 -1.54 5.50
CA GLU A 327 -13.80 -1.39 6.45
C GLU A 327 -12.92 -2.63 6.60
N SER A 328 -11.65 -2.40 6.94
CA SER A 328 -10.64 -3.44 7.17
C SER A 328 -9.78 -3.14 8.40
N PHE A 329 -9.47 -4.17 9.21
CA PHE A 329 -8.54 -4.10 10.35
C PHE A 329 -7.16 -4.74 10.05
N ASP A 330 -6.96 -5.26 8.84
CA ASP A 330 -5.76 -6.01 8.43
C ASP A 330 -5.12 -5.55 7.10
N ALA A 331 -5.82 -4.71 6.32
CA ALA A 331 -5.49 -4.30 4.94
C ALA A 331 -5.55 -5.44 3.90
N ALA A 332 -6.22 -6.55 4.20
CA ALA A 332 -6.33 -7.72 3.34
C ALA A 332 -7.76 -8.25 3.20
N THR A 333 -8.59 -8.14 4.24
CA THR A 333 -10.01 -8.49 4.23
C THR A 333 -10.86 -7.26 4.54
N PHE A 334 -11.94 -7.07 3.78
CA PHE A 334 -12.85 -5.93 3.90
C PHE A 334 -14.28 -6.40 4.16
N THR A 335 -14.98 -5.70 5.04
CA THR A 335 -16.36 -5.96 5.44
C THR A 335 -17.22 -4.76 5.06
N ARG A 336 -18.33 -5.00 4.34
CA ARG A 336 -19.30 -3.95 3.98
C ARG A 336 -19.99 -3.39 5.22
N ILE A 337 -20.12 -2.07 5.29
CA ILE A 337 -20.85 -1.30 6.31
C ILE A 337 -21.69 -0.20 5.64
N GLY A 338 -22.73 0.30 6.32
CA GLY A 338 -23.52 1.43 5.84
C GLY A 338 -22.79 2.76 6.06
N ALA A 339 -22.63 3.56 5.00
CA ALA A 339 -22.23 4.98 5.13
C ALA A 339 -23.35 5.83 5.78
N ALA A 340 -24.58 5.33 5.71
CA ALA A 340 -25.63 5.54 6.68
C ALA A 340 -26.42 4.23 6.78
N ALA A 341 -27.28 4.09 7.79
CA ALA A 341 -28.26 3.00 7.87
C ALA A 341 -29.33 3.18 6.76
N CYS A 342 -28.99 2.83 5.52
CA CYS A 342 -29.87 2.97 4.36
C CYS A 342 -31.08 2.04 4.55
N THR A 343 -32.19 2.63 4.99
CA THR A 343 -33.41 1.91 5.31
C THR A 343 -34.11 1.53 4.00
N PRO A 344 -34.22 0.23 3.65
CA PRO A 344 -34.75 -0.21 2.35
C PRO A 344 -36.14 0.38 2.09
N GLN A 345 -36.27 1.20 1.05
CA GLN A 345 -37.48 1.95 0.74
C GLN A 345 -38.51 1.08 0.00
N CYS A 346 -38.92 0.00 0.68
CA CYS A 346 -39.92 -0.96 0.20
C CYS A 346 -41.31 -0.76 0.81
N ALA A 347 -41.49 0.24 1.68
CA ALA A 347 -42.81 0.63 2.17
C ALA A 347 -43.71 1.05 0.98
N GLY A 348 -44.73 0.22 0.68
CA GLY A 348 -45.62 0.44 -0.47
C GLY A 348 -45.12 -0.13 -1.81
N LYS A 349 -43.97 -0.83 -1.85
CA LYS A 349 -43.48 -1.55 -3.03
C LYS A 349 -43.60 -3.07 -2.83
N VAL A 350 -43.86 -3.80 -3.91
CA VAL A 350 -43.78 -5.27 -4.00
C VAL A 350 -42.72 -5.75 -5.00
N CYS A 351 -42.12 -4.82 -5.75
CA CYS A 351 -41.05 -5.10 -6.69
C CYS A 351 -40.13 -3.89 -6.90
N GLY A 352 -39.04 -4.08 -7.65
CA GLY A 352 -38.13 -3.00 -8.05
C GLY A 352 -37.04 -2.72 -7.03
N SER A 353 -36.35 -1.59 -7.16
CA SER A 353 -35.22 -1.23 -6.29
C SER A 353 -35.66 -0.70 -4.92
N ASP A 354 -34.83 -0.95 -3.90
CA ASP A 354 -35.05 -0.50 -2.52
C ASP A 354 -34.39 0.85 -2.19
N SER A 355 -33.84 1.54 -3.19
CA SER A 355 -33.03 2.76 -3.06
C SER A 355 -31.71 2.61 -2.28
N CYS A 356 -31.30 1.39 -1.91
CA CYS A 356 -30.15 1.07 -1.05
C CYS A 356 -29.19 0.02 -1.63
N GLY A 357 -29.35 -0.31 -2.93
CA GLY A 357 -28.53 -1.31 -3.64
C GLY A 357 -29.11 -2.73 -3.63
N GLY A 358 -30.31 -2.92 -3.09
CA GLY A 358 -31.07 -4.17 -3.13
C GLY A 358 -32.39 -4.03 -3.89
N SER A 359 -33.32 -4.96 -3.64
CA SER A 359 -34.62 -5.01 -4.30
C SER A 359 -35.75 -5.39 -3.34
N CYS A 360 -36.89 -4.77 -3.55
CA CYS A 360 -38.13 -5.02 -2.81
C CYS A 360 -38.89 -6.27 -3.30
N GLY A 361 -38.46 -6.89 -4.39
CA GLY A 361 -39.09 -8.10 -4.96
C GLY A 361 -39.06 -8.14 -6.48
N THR A 362 -39.55 -9.26 -7.03
CA THR A 362 -39.69 -9.49 -8.47
C THR A 362 -41.12 -9.95 -8.80
N CYS A 363 -41.61 -9.61 -9.99
CA CYS A 363 -42.94 -9.99 -10.41
C CYS A 363 -42.95 -11.44 -10.93
N THR A 364 -43.55 -12.34 -10.15
CA THR A 364 -43.58 -13.78 -10.42
C THR A 364 -44.69 -14.23 -11.37
N THR A 365 -45.65 -13.37 -11.68
CA THR A 365 -46.79 -13.66 -12.56
C THR A 365 -46.46 -13.34 -14.02
N THR A 366 -46.53 -14.36 -14.89
CA THR A 366 -46.31 -14.21 -16.34
C THR A 366 -47.22 -13.11 -16.92
N GLY A 367 -46.63 -12.17 -17.67
CA GLY A 367 -47.37 -11.04 -18.24
C GLY A 367 -47.51 -9.82 -17.32
N THR A 368 -46.80 -9.78 -16.19
CA THR A 368 -46.68 -8.57 -15.35
C THR A 368 -45.26 -8.00 -15.37
N THR A 369 -45.15 -6.68 -15.23
CA THR A 369 -43.89 -5.94 -15.08
C THR A 369 -43.95 -5.04 -13.85
N CYS A 370 -42.79 -4.58 -13.36
CA CYS A 370 -42.71 -3.66 -12.24
C CYS A 370 -42.80 -2.21 -12.73
N ASN A 371 -43.83 -1.47 -12.32
CA ASN A 371 -43.94 -0.05 -12.67
C ASN A 371 -43.06 0.84 -11.76
N GLY A 372 -42.94 2.13 -12.11
CA GLY A 372 -42.16 3.11 -11.33
C GLY A 372 -42.65 3.37 -9.89
N ALA A 373 -43.83 2.87 -9.52
CA ALA A 373 -44.33 2.88 -8.14
C ALA A 373 -43.94 1.62 -7.35
N GLY A 374 -43.13 0.72 -7.94
CA GLY A 374 -42.74 -0.55 -7.33
C GLY A 374 -43.88 -1.57 -7.24
N GLN A 375 -44.87 -1.48 -8.14
CA GLN A 375 -46.04 -2.38 -8.18
C GLN A 375 -45.99 -3.28 -9.41
N CYS A 376 -46.30 -4.57 -9.21
CA CYS A 376 -46.44 -5.52 -10.31
C CYS A 376 -47.77 -5.30 -11.03
N VAL A 377 -47.72 -4.78 -12.25
CA VAL A 377 -48.89 -4.46 -13.07
C VAL A 377 -48.89 -5.27 -14.37
N PRO A 378 -50.05 -5.56 -14.96
CA PRO A 378 -50.12 -6.11 -16.31
C PRO A 378 -49.37 -5.23 -17.31
N LEU A 379 -48.64 -5.84 -18.25
CA LEU A 379 -47.87 -5.13 -19.28
C LEU A 379 -48.71 -4.06 -20.02
N SER A 380 -50.00 -4.33 -20.24
CA SER A 380 -50.98 -3.42 -20.86
C SER A 380 -51.37 -2.18 -20.04
N SER A 381 -50.74 -1.96 -18.88
CA SER A 381 -51.04 -0.84 -17.96
C SER A 381 -49.80 -0.12 -17.43
N CYS A 382 -48.61 -0.47 -17.97
CA CYS A 382 -47.38 0.25 -17.69
C CYS A 382 -47.29 1.49 -18.60
N THR A 383 -46.95 2.65 -18.02
CA THR A 383 -46.67 3.88 -18.78
C THR A 383 -45.22 3.85 -19.28
N PRO A 384 -44.96 3.93 -20.60
CA PRO A 384 -43.61 4.01 -21.12
C PRO A 384 -42.85 5.22 -20.58
N GLU A 385 -41.57 5.02 -20.28
CA GLU A 385 -40.64 6.09 -19.94
C GLU A 385 -40.40 7.02 -21.14
N SER A 386 -40.05 8.28 -20.88
CA SER A 386 -39.72 9.24 -21.94
C SER A 386 -38.49 8.80 -22.73
N ASP A 387 -38.36 9.29 -23.96
CA ASP A 387 -37.19 9.00 -24.83
C ASP A 387 -35.87 9.34 -24.15
N SER A 388 -35.81 10.47 -23.42
CA SER A 388 -34.67 10.84 -22.58
C SER A 388 -34.38 9.84 -21.45
N ALA A 389 -35.40 9.35 -20.75
CA ALA A 389 -35.22 8.39 -19.66
C ALA A 389 -34.81 7.00 -20.17
N PHE A 390 -35.39 6.57 -21.29
CA PHE A 390 -35.01 5.35 -22.01
C PHE A 390 -33.52 5.37 -22.37
N CYS A 391 -33.06 6.45 -23.01
CA CYS A 391 -31.67 6.62 -23.45
C CYS A 391 -30.67 6.67 -22.28
N LEU A 392 -30.98 7.42 -21.22
CA LEU A 392 -30.16 7.46 -19.99
C LEU A 392 -30.07 6.07 -19.33
N ARG A 393 -31.17 5.30 -19.30
CA ARG A 393 -31.21 3.97 -18.69
C ARG A 393 -30.42 2.90 -19.46
N ILE A 394 -30.13 3.14 -20.74
CA ILE A 394 -29.34 2.24 -21.60
C ILE A 394 -27.99 2.85 -22.00
N GLU A 395 -27.56 3.90 -21.28
CA GLU A 395 -26.25 4.56 -21.39
C GLU A 395 -25.93 5.06 -22.81
N LYS A 396 -26.96 5.56 -23.53
CA LYS A 396 -26.84 6.12 -24.89
C LYS A 396 -27.16 7.61 -24.93
N GLU A 397 -26.35 8.35 -25.68
CA GLU A 397 -26.29 9.82 -25.66
C GLU A 397 -26.66 10.44 -27.02
N CYS A 398 -26.66 9.65 -28.09
CA CYS A 398 -26.83 10.15 -29.45
C CYS A 398 -27.37 9.09 -30.41
N GLY A 399 -27.93 9.56 -31.53
CA GLY A 399 -28.38 8.70 -32.64
C GLY A 399 -29.58 7.82 -32.30
N MET A 400 -30.10 7.11 -33.30
CA MET A 400 -31.27 6.23 -33.16
C MET A 400 -30.92 4.98 -32.35
N VAL A 401 -31.75 4.61 -31.37
CA VAL A 401 -31.56 3.42 -30.53
C VAL A 401 -32.87 2.63 -30.40
N SER A 402 -32.78 1.29 -30.51
CA SER A 402 -33.89 0.36 -30.31
C SER A 402 -33.63 -0.56 -29.12
N GLY A 403 -34.64 -0.83 -28.31
CA GLY A 403 -34.51 -1.67 -27.12
C GLY A 403 -35.82 -1.83 -26.36
N ALA A 404 -35.82 -2.65 -25.30
CA ALA A 404 -36.97 -2.76 -24.40
C ALA A 404 -37.02 -1.55 -23.46
N ASP A 405 -38.19 -0.94 -23.32
CA ASP A 405 -38.45 0.11 -22.33
C ASP A 405 -38.62 -0.45 -20.89
N ASN A 406 -38.83 0.44 -19.92
CA ASN A 406 -39.24 0.12 -18.56
C ASN A 406 -40.48 -0.80 -18.45
N CYS A 407 -41.31 -0.85 -19.49
CA CYS A 407 -42.48 -1.72 -19.59
C CYS A 407 -42.18 -3.07 -20.25
N GLY A 408 -40.95 -3.31 -20.72
CA GLY A 408 -40.55 -4.51 -21.45
C GLY A 408 -41.00 -4.50 -22.93
N VAL A 409 -41.49 -3.38 -23.43
CA VAL A 409 -41.96 -3.23 -24.82
C VAL A 409 -40.78 -2.77 -25.68
N LEU A 410 -40.51 -3.49 -26.77
CA LEU A 410 -39.51 -3.08 -27.76
C LEU A 410 -39.97 -1.80 -28.46
N ARG A 411 -39.18 -0.72 -28.31
CA ARG A 411 -39.41 0.56 -28.97
C ARG A 411 -38.12 1.14 -29.53
N THR A 412 -38.26 2.10 -30.44
CA THR A 412 -37.16 2.85 -31.06
C THR A 412 -37.27 4.31 -30.69
N VAL A 413 -36.19 4.91 -30.20
CA VAL A 413 -36.04 6.36 -30.04
C VAL A 413 -35.27 6.88 -31.24
N ASN A 414 -35.83 7.88 -31.92
CA ASN A 414 -35.29 8.40 -33.19
C ASN A 414 -33.95 9.14 -33.03
N SER A 415 -33.71 9.77 -31.88
CA SER A 415 -32.35 10.14 -31.46
C SER A 415 -32.27 10.23 -29.93
N CYS A 416 -31.24 9.63 -29.32
CA CYS A 416 -30.97 9.74 -27.89
C CYS A 416 -30.36 11.08 -27.46
N GLY A 417 -30.02 11.94 -28.42
CA GLY A 417 -29.44 13.26 -28.21
C GLY A 417 -28.65 13.72 -29.44
N SER A 418 -27.75 14.67 -29.24
CA SER A 418 -26.78 15.13 -30.22
C SER A 418 -25.50 15.49 -29.47
N CYS A 419 -24.34 15.12 -30.02
CA CYS A 419 -23.06 15.41 -29.40
C CYS A 419 -22.66 16.88 -29.60
N ASP A 420 -21.86 17.41 -28.67
CA ASP A 420 -21.29 18.75 -28.76
C ASP A 420 -20.31 18.89 -29.93
N LEU A 421 -20.02 20.13 -30.33
CA LEU A 421 -19.13 20.44 -31.45
C LEU A 421 -17.73 19.84 -31.23
N GLY A 422 -17.26 19.04 -32.20
CA GLY A 422 -16.00 18.29 -32.13
C GLY A 422 -16.14 16.86 -31.56
N VAL A 423 -17.36 16.43 -31.20
CA VAL A 423 -17.66 15.08 -30.72
C VAL A 423 -18.64 14.41 -31.68
N SER A 424 -18.47 13.10 -31.92
CA SER A 424 -19.24 12.33 -32.90
C SER A 424 -19.99 11.18 -32.25
N CYS A 425 -21.06 10.74 -32.90
CA CYS A 425 -21.85 9.61 -32.43
C CYS A 425 -21.29 8.28 -32.95
N SER A 426 -20.56 7.55 -32.11
CA SER A 426 -20.11 6.18 -32.39
C SER A 426 -20.76 5.21 -31.42
N ASN A 427 -21.32 4.11 -31.92
CA ASN A 427 -22.06 3.12 -31.10
C ASN A 427 -23.10 3.74 -30.16
N ASN A 428 -23.76 4.82 -30.60
CA ASN A 428 -24.75 5.63 -29.87
C ASN A 428 -24.24 6.33 -28.60
N ILE A 429 -22.92 6.49 -28.45
CA ILE A 429 -22.23 7.25 -27.39
C ILE A 429 -21.46 8.40 -28.04
N CYS A 430 -21.30 9.52 -27.33
CA CYS A 430 -20.59 10.69 -27.84
C CYS A 430 -19.08 10.55 -27.67
N THR A 431 -18.45 9.95 -28.68
CA THR A 431 -17.00 9.71 -28.76
C THR A 431 -16.29 10.85 -29.51
N ARG A 432 -15.18 11.36 -28.98
CA ARG A 432 -14.34 12.33 -29.72
C ARG A 432 -13.65 11.60 -30.89
N LEU A 433 -14.07 11.88 -32.12
CA LEU A 433 -13.32 11.43 -33.30
C LEU A 433 -12.01 12.22 -33.38
N LEU A 434 -10.90 11.52 -33.63
CA LEU A 434 -9.62 12.12 -34.05
C LEU A 434 -9.64 12.42 -35.56
N THR A 435 -10.73 13.04 -36.06
CA THR A 435 -10.94 13.28 -37.52
C THR A 435 -11.28 14.74 -37.85
N SER A 436 -10.60 15.66 -37.18
CA SER A 436 -10.22 16.96 -37.73
C SER A 436 -9.08 17.49 -36.84
N PRO A 437 -7.84 17.66 -37.34
CA PRO A 437 -6.80 18.30 -36.55
C PRO A 437 -7.20 19.75 -36.26
N LEU A 438 -6.88 20.24 -35.07
CA LEU A 438 -7.14 21.63 -34.67
C LEU A 438 -6.16 22.61 -35.32
N CYS A 439 -5.14 22.08 -36.00
CA CYS A 439 -4.27 22.73 -36.96
C CYS A 439 -4.57 22.19 -38.36
N THR A 440 -4.92 23.05 -39.31
CA THR A 440 -5.06 22.68 -40.73
C THR A 440 -4.02 23.42 -41.56
N ASP A 441 -3.23 22.65 -42.29
CA ASP A 441 -2.31 23.12 -43.31
C ASP A 441 -2.96 23.09 -44.70
N SER A 442 -2.42 23.80 -45.69
CA SER A 442 -3.11 24.01 -46.99
C SER A 442 -2.29 23.75 -48.26
N ASP A 443 -0.99 23.48 -48.16
CA ASP A 443 -0.14 23.10 -49.30
C ASP A 443 0.63 21.79 -49.11
N ILE A 444 0.61 21.20 -47.91
CA ILE A 444 1.09 19.83 -47.61
C ILE A 444 0.47 18.71 -48.48
N LEU A 445 -0.51 19.03 -49.32
CA LEU A 445 -1.10 18.14 -50.33
C LEU A 445 -0.35 18.11 -51.67
N GLU A 446 0.62 19.01 -51.89
CA GLU A 446 1.43 19.07 -53.13
C GLU A 446 2.95 18.97 -52.86
N GLY A 447 3.34 18.51 -51.67
CA GLY A 447 4.73 18.22 -51.27
C GLY A 447 4.83 18.00 -49.76
N ALA A 448 5.79 17.18 -49.30
CA ALA A 448 5.83 16.69 -47.92
C ALA A 448 5.99 17.78 -46.83
N TYR A 449 6.41 18.98 -47.22
CA TYR A 449 6.70 20.11 -46.32
C TYR A 449 6.25 21.48 -46.85
N GLY A 450 5.31 21.55 -47.80
CA GLY A 450 4.77 22.81 -48.34
C GLY A 450 5.68 23.55 -49.34
N TYR A 451 6.96 23.73 -49.00
CA TYR A 451 7.94 24.73 -49.48
C TYR A 451 7.88 25.28 -50.93
N TYR A 452 7.35 24.53 -51.89
CA TYR A 452 7.29 24.88 -53.33
C TYR A 452 5.90 25.33 -53.80
N THR A 453 4.88 25.12 -52.97
CA THR A 453 3.53 25.62 -53.14
C THR A 453 3.32 26.77 -52.13
N LYS A 454 2.19 27.48 -52.21
CA LYS A 454 1.95 28.67 -51.38
C LYS A 454 0.87 28.41 -50.33
N GLY A 455 1.32 28.03 -49.14
CA GLY A 455 0.49 27.64 -48.02
C GLY A 455 -0.12 28.76 -47.18
N ASN A 456 -0.68 28.27 -46.07
CA ASN A 456 -1.02 28.94 -44.83
C ASN A 456 -1.51 27.88 -43.84
N VAL A 457 -1.16 28.05 -42.57
CA VAL A 457 -1.62 27.20 -41.46
C VAL A 457 -2.68 27.93 -40.66
N THR A 458 -3.78 27.27 -40.33
CA THR A 458 -4.80 27.76 -39.39
C THR A 458 -4.89 26.83 -38.18
N TYR A 459 -4.57 27.34 -36.99
CA TYR A 459 -4.52 26.55 -35.75
C TYR A 459 -5.20 27.26 -34.57
N LEU A 460 -5.55 26.52 -33.52
CA LEU A 460 -6.13 27.11 -32.30
C LEU A 460 -5.05 27.63 -31.34
N GLN A 461 -5.21 28.88 -30.89
CA GLN A 461 -4.45 29.45 -29.78
C GLN A 461 -5.39 30.17 -28.80
N ASN A 462 -5.41 29.76 -27.53
CA ASN A 462 -6.29 30.33 -26.49
C ASN A 462 -7.78 30.42 -26.92
N THR A 463 -8.32 29.32 -27.47
CA THR A 463 -9.68 29.19 -28.04
C THR A 463 -10.03 30.21 -29.14
N VAL A 464 -9.02 30.72 -29.86
CA VAL A 464 -9.19 31.57 -31.07
C VAL A 464 -8.43 30.95 -32.24
N ASN A 465 -9.04 30.91 -33.43
CA ASN A 465 -8.36 30.48 -34.65
C ASN A 465 -7.31 31.53 -35.06
N VAL A 466 -6.07 31.10 -35.24
CA VAL A 466 -4.94 31.89 -35.71
C VAL A 466 -4.48 31.34 -37.05
N THR A 467 -4.58 32.16 -38.09
CA THR A 467 -4.01 31.85 -39.41
C THR A 467 -2.64 32.51 -39.57
N LYS A 468 -1.69 31.79 -40.16
CA LYS A 468 -0.34 32.24 -40.53
C LYS A 468 -0.10 31.86 -41.98
N ASN A 469 0.52 32.75 -42.75
CA ASN A 469 0.90 32.46 -44.12
C ASN A 469 2.42 32.56 -44.25
N ASP A 470 2.93 31.83 -45.22
CA ASP A 470 4.36 31.67 -45.49
C ASP A 470 4.93 32.94 -46.10
N SER A 471 6.24 33.13 -45.96
CA SER A 471 6.86 34.39 -46.34
C SER A 471 8.34 34.29 -46.65
N CYS A 472 8.74 34.83 -47.80
CA CYS A 472 10.16 35.01 -48.10
C CYS A 472 10.76 36.07 -47.17
N LEU A 473 11.61 35.65 -46.23
CA LEU A 473 12.38 36.55 -45.35
C LEU A 473 13.43 37.34 -46.13
N ASN A 474 13.92 36.76 -47.23
CA ASN A 474 14.79 37.39 -48.22
C ASN A 474 14.68 36.62 -49.56
N SER A 475 15.51 36.97 -50.54
CA SER A 475 15.50 36.37 -51.88
C SER A 475 15.82 34.86 -51.95
N THR A 476 16.28 34.24 -50.86
CA THR A 476 16.66 32.81 -50.80
C THR A 476 16.12 32.06 -49.58
N ALA A 477 15.52 32.73 -48.60
CA ALA A 477 15.00 32.10 -47.39
C ALA A 477 13.48 32.25 -47.28
N LEU A 478 12.80 31.12 -47.10
CA LEU A 478 11.36 30.98 -46.86
C LEU A 478 11.15 30.73 -45.37
N LEU A 479 10.32 31.54 -44.72
CA LEU A 479 9.71 31.20 -43.44
C LEU A 479 8.41 30.46 -43.73
N GLU A 480 8.45 29.15 -43.47
CA GLU A 480 7.31 28.25 -43.59
C GLU A 480 6.61 28.11 -42.25
N TRP A 481 5.29 28.05 -42.27
CA TRP A 481 4.46 27.54 -41.19
C TRP A 481 3.97 26.16 -41.55
N SER A 482 3.96 25.25 -40.58
CA SER A 482 3.37 23.91 -40.76
C SER A 482 2.69 23.40 -39.48
N CYS A 483 1.92 22.32 -39.58
CA CYS A 483 1.29 21.69 -38.43
C CYS A 483 2.18 20.61 -37.77
N ASP A 484 2.38 20.72 -36.45
CA ASP A 484 2.86 19.65 -35.57
C ASP A 484 1.71 19.24 -34.64
N GLY A 485 0.98 18.19 -35.02
CA GLY A 485 -0.28 17.81 -34.39
C GLY A 485 -1.32 18.94 -34.44
N ASP A 486 -1.72 19.43 -33.27
CA ASP A 486 -2.67 20.55 -33.13
C ASP A 486 -1.98 21.94 -33.07
N LEU A 487 -0.65 22.02 -33.19
CA LEU A 487 0.13 23.26 -33.08
C LEU A 487 0.62 23.78 -34.44
N GLY A 488 0.41 25.07 -34.72
CA GLY A 488 1.09 25.75 -35.81
C GLY A 488 2.52 26.12 -35.43
N ILE A 489 3.49 25.42 -36.01
CA ILE A 489 4.94 25.67 -35.88
C ILE A 489 5.47 26.45 -37.09
N ASN A 490 6.75 26.84 -37.07
CA ASN A 490 7.42 27.43 -38.22
C ASN A 490 8.91 27.07 -38.29
N ILE A 491 9.45 27.05 -39.51
CA ILE A 491 10.84 26.75 -39.83
C ILE A 491 11.34 27.71 -40.93
N THR A 492 12.65 27.95 -41.01
CA THR A 492 13.25 28.72 -42.12
C THR A 492 14.02 27.81 -43.07
N TYR A 493 13.48 27.59 -44.26
CA TYR A 493 14.11 26.82 -45.34
C TYR A 493 14.91 27.72 -46.30
N THR A 494 15.95 27.19 -46.94
CA THR A 494 16.76 27.91 -47.93
C THR A 494 16.48 27.38 -49.33
N CYS A 495 15.68 28.12 -50.08
CA CYS A 495 15.24 27.77 -51.43
C CYS A 495 16.42 27.73 -52.43
N PRO A 496 16.77 26.58 -53.05
CA PRO A 496 17.92 26.44 -53.94
C PRO A 496 17.91 27.39 -55.16
N ASN A 497 16.75 27.69 -55.73
CA ASN A 497 16.60 28.62 -56.87
C ASN A 497 16.01 29.99 -56.45
N GLY A 498 16.04 30.32 -55.16
CA GLY A 498 15.47 31.54 -54.60
C GLY A 498 14.01 31.40 -54.13
N CYS A 499 13.58 32.36 -53.31
CA CYS A 499 12.22 32.48 -52.78
C CYS A 499 11.50 33.66 -53.45
N SER A 500 10.26 33.46 -53.91
CA SER A 500 9.42 34.55 -54.39
C SER A 500 7.93 34.28 -54.13
N ALA A 501 7.12 35.33 -54.02
CA ALA A 501 5.65 35.22 -53.83
C ALA A 501 5.16 34.33 -52.67
N SER A 502 6.00 34.15 -51.63
CA SER A 502 5.81 33.27 -50.46
C SER A 502 6.03 31.77 -50.69
N PHE A 503 6.86 31.37 -51.66
CA PHE A 503 7.28 29.96 -51.84
C PHE A 503 8.65 29.85 -52.53
N CYS A 504 9.24 28.65 -52.52
CA CYS A 504 10.49 28.35 -53.22
C CYS A 504 10.30 28.21 -54.73
N SER A 505 11.21 28.81 -55.49
CA SER A 505 11.16 28.77 -56.96
C SER A 505 11.80 27.50 -57.53
N GLY A 506 11.27 27.03 -58.66
CA GLY A 506 11.67 25.79 -59.33
C GLY A 506 10.70 24.63 -59.02
N THR A 507 11.15 23.40 -59.28
CA THR A 507 10.46 22.17 -58.91
C THR A 507 11.28 21.44 -57.84
N PRO A 508 10.67 20.84 -56.81
CA PRO A 508 11.40 20.00 -55.88
C PRO A 508 11.96 18.75 -56.58
N GLN A 509 13.07 18.22 -56.09
CA GLN A 509 13.53 16.87 -56.41
C GLN A 509 13.35 15.99 -55.18
N GLU A 510 12.29 15.19 -55.18
CA GLU A 510 11.86 14.39 -54.03
C GLU A 510 11.96 12.88 -54.31
N SER A 511 12.27 12.12 -53.26
CA SER A 511 12.29 10.66 -53.30
C SER A 511 12.07 10.09 -51.90
N CYS A 512 11.03 9.29 -51.73
CA CYS A 512 10.78 8.50 -50.53
C CYS A 512 11.19 7.04 -50.77
N THR A 513 11.89 6.42 -49.83
CA THR A 513 12.18 4.97 -49.80
C THR A 513 11.76 4.40 -48.46
N ASP A 514 10.98 3.34 -48.49
CA ASP A 514 10.39 2.69 -47.33
C ASP A 514 11.09 1.34 -47.03
N SER A 515 11.18 0.91 -45.77
CA SER A 515 11.95 -0.30 -45.42
C SER A 515 11.11 -1.56 -45.18
N ASP A 516 9.82 -1.43 -44.89
CA ASP A 516 8.85 -2.51 -44.71
C ASP A 516 7.70 -2.49 -45.75
N GLU A 517 7.75 -1.58 -46.74
CA GLU A 517 6.79 -1.44 -47.85
C GLU A 517 5.38 -0.93 -47.45
N GLY A 518 5.27 -0.11 -46.39
CA GLY A 518 4.14 0.82 -46.21
C GLY A 518 3.56 0.87 -44.79
N LEU A 519 2.36 0.32 -44.61
CA LEU A 519 1.64 0.35 -43.33
C LEU A 519 1.65 -1.04 -42.66
N ILE A 520 2.79 -1.48 -42.12
CA ILE A 520 2.96 -2.80 -41.50
C ILE A 520 3.28 -2.71 -40.00
N PHE A 521 2.35 -2.13 -39.22
CA PHE A 521 2.35 -1.99 -37.74
C PHE A 521 2.98 -3.12 -36.88
N GLY A 522 3.07 -4.34 -37.39
CA GLY A 522 3.67 -5.51 -36.72
C GLY A 522 5.11 -5.81 -37.15
N THR A 523 5.83 -4.84 -37.71
CA THR A 523 7.23 -4.93 -38.13
C THR A 523 7.84 -3.53 -38.01
N TYR A 524 9.09 -3.43 -37.54
CA TYR A 524 9.77 -2.14 -37.39
C TYR A 524 10.11 -1.51 -38.75
N GLY A 525 9.38 -0.45 -39.12
CA GLY A 525 9.57 0.34 -40.33
C GLY A 525 10.48 1.57 -40.16
N SER A 526 10.89 2.12 -41.30
CA SER A 526 11.67 3.35 -41.40
C SER A 526 11.68 3.88 -42.83
N VAL A 527 11.55 5.20 -42.97
CA VAL A 527 11.52 5.93 -44.24
C VAL A 527 12.79 6.77 -44.38
N GLU A 528 13.54 6.59 -45.46
CA GLU A 528 14.49 7.60 -45.94
C GLU A 528 13.78 8.52 -46.94
N TYR A 529 13.61 9.79 -46.56
CA TYR A 529 13.08 10.84 -47.44
C TYR A 529 14.22 11.73 -47.91
N SER A 530 14.29 12.02 -49.22
CA SER A 530 15.23 13.00 -49.77
C SER A 530 14.50 14.14 -50.48
N LEU A 531 14.93 15.37 -50.20
CA LEU A 531 14.49 16.60 -50.86
C LEU A 531 15.74 17.37 -51.31
N ASN A 532 15.87 17.60 -52.62
CA ASN A 532 16.96 18.35 -53.23
C ASN A 532 18.36 17.85 -52.85
N SER A 533 18.55 16.52 -52.78
CA SER A 533 19.79 15.85 -52.33
C SER A 533 20.17 16.04 -50.86
N VAL A 534 19.23 16.49 -50.01
CA VAL A 534 19.33 16.36 -48.55
C VAL A 534 18.39 15.23 -48.14
N SER A 535 18.90 14.15 -47.54
CA SER A 535 18.07 13.10 -46.96
C SER A 535 17.96 13.20 -45.45
N GLU A 536 16.83 12.70 -44.95
CA GLU A 536 16.55 12.44 -43.55
C GLU A 536 15.91 11.07 -43.39
N ILE A 537 16.00 10.49 -42.19
CA ILE A 537 15.40 9.20 -41.87
C ILE A 537 14.40 9.41 -40.73
N LYS A 538 13.18 8.87 -40.89
CA LYS A 538 12.21 8.72 -39.79
C LYS A 538 12.05 7.24 -39.52
N ASN A 539 12.06 6.86 -38.25
CA ASN A 539 11.86 5.49 -37.81
C ASN A 539 10.50 5.37 -37.12
N ASP A 540 9.90 4.20 -37.19
CA ASP A 540 8.70 3.90 -36.44
C ASP A 540 8.93 4.06 -34.93
N THR A 541 7.98 4.70 -34.28
CA THR A 541 8.15 5.23 -32.93
C THR A 541 6.89 4.96 -32.10
N CYS A 542 7.02 4.12 -31.07
CA CYS A 542 6.01 4.03 -30.01
C CYS A 542 5.90 5.36 -29.26
N LEU A 543 4.73 5.97 -29.26
CA LEU A 543 4.44 7.18 -28.50
C LEU A 543 4.03 6.86 -27.05
N ASP A 544 3.38 5.71 -26.86
CA ASP A 544 3.15 5.08 -25.56
C ASP A 544 3.15 3.54 -25.67
N GLU A 545 2.64 2.84 -24.66
CA GLU A 545 2.65 1.37 -24.55
C GLU A 545 1.72 0.68 -25.57
N ILE A 546 0.79 1.40 -26.21
CA ILE A 546 -0.10 0.88 -27.27
C ILE A 546 -0.08 1.72 -28.55
N ALA A 547 0.18 3.03 -28.48
CA ALA A 547 0.14 3.91 -29.65
C ALA A 547 1.46 3.87 -30.44
N LEU A 548 1.45 3.20 -31.59
CA LEU A 548 2.48 3.26 -32.60
C LEU A 548 2.29 4.51 -33.48
N LYS A 549 3.37 5.27 -33.70
CA LYS A 549 3.49 6.18 -34.85
C LYS A 549 4.38 5.55 -35.90
N GLU A 550 3.73 5.12 -36.96
CA GLU A 550 4.28 4.51 -38.17
C GLU A 550 4.62 5.62 -39.19
N TYR A 551 5.77 5.56 -39.84
CA TYR A 551 6.18 6.44 -40.94
C TYR A 551 6.26 5.62 -42.21
N TYR A 552 5.70 6.13 -43.30
CA TYR A 552 5.57 5.39 -44.56
C TYR A 552 5.67 6.31 -45.77
N CYS A 553 5.97 5.75 -46.93
CA CYS A 553 5.87 6.45 -48.22
C CYS A 553 4.44 6.34 -48.78
N ASP A 554 3.85 7.48 -49.16
CA ASP A 554 2.49 7.52 -49.73
C ASP A 554 2.44 7.11 -51.22
N ASP A 555 1.23 7.00 -51.78
CA ASP A 555 0.99 6.66 -53.20
C ASP A 555 1.64 7.66 -54.20
N ASN A 556 2.06 8.84 -53.74
CA ASN A 556 2.74 9.88 -54.54
C ASN A 556 4.27 9.85 -54.39
N GLY A 557 4.81 9.05 -53.46
CA GLY A 557 6.23 9.01 -53.12
C GLY A 557 6.68 10.13 -52.17
N LEU A 558 5.75 10.66 -51.36
CA LEU A 558 6.01 11.61 -50.28
C LEU A 558 6.06 10.89 -48.93
N ILE A 559 6.80 11.45 -47.95
CA ILE A 559 6.79 10.92 -46.59
C ILE A 559 5.50 11.28 -45.86
N ALA A 560 4.85 10.27 -45.29
CA ALA A 560 3.66 10.37 -44.47
C ALA A 560 3.87 9.72 -43.10
N SER A 561 2.89 9.83 -42.21
CA SER A 561 2.88 9.07 -40.95
C SER A 561 1.47 8.80 -40.44
N ARG A 562 1.30 7.68 -39.74
CA ARG A 562 0.02 7.20 -39.23
C ARG A 562 0.11 6.88 -37.74
N LEU A 563 -0.97 7.13 -37.03
CA LEU A 563 -1.19 6.65 -35.67
C LEU A 563 -2.00 5.36 -35.71
N TYR A 564 -1.56 4.35 -34.96
CA TYR A 564 -2.22 3.06 -34.82
C TYR A 564 -2.11 2.56 -33.37
N ASP A 565 -3.24 2.13 -32.80
CA ASP A 565 -3.27 1.50 -31.48
C ASP A 565 -3.07 -0.01 -31.67
N CYS A 566 -2.01 -0.57 -31.07
CA CYS A 566 -1.76 -2.01 -31.06
C CYS A 566 -2.94 -2.80 -30.46
N LEU A 567 -3.12 -4.06 -30.89
CA LEU A 567 -4.24 -4.89 -30.45
C LEU A 567 -4.14 -5.24 -28.95
N SER A 568 -5.26 -5.68 -28.35
CA SER A 568 -5.37 -5.91 -26.90
C SER A 568 -4.47 -7.03 -26.33
N ASP A 569 -3.84 -7.82 -27.19
CA ASP A 569 -2.86 -8.87 -26.92
C ASP A 569 -1.43 -8.50 -27.38
N GLN A 570 -1.24 -7.24 -27.79
CA GLN A 570 0.02 -6.67 -28.26
C GLN A 570 0.40 -5.44 -27.43
N ALA A 571 1.68 -5.08 -27.45
CA ALA A 571 2.20 -3.82 -26.94
C ALA A 571 3.13 -3.18 -27.99
N CYS A 572 3.20 -1.85 -28.03
CA CYS A 572 4.18 -1.19 -28.87
C CYS A 572 5.57 -1.30 -28.22
N SER A 573 6.53 -1.89 -28.93
CA SER A 573 7.91 -2.04 -28.45
C SER A 573 8.88 -1.93 -29.62
N GLY A 574 9.98 -1.18 -29.44
CA GLY A 574 11.00 -1.00 -30.48
C GLY A 574 10.58 -0.20 -31.73
N GLY A 575 9.30 0.16 -31.85
CA GLY A 575 8.70 0.71 -33.08
C GLY A 575 7.79 -0.29 -33.81
N GLU A 576 7.39 -1.39 -33.18
CA GLU A 576 6.46 -2.39 -33.74
C GLU A 576 5.46 -2.91 -32.69
N CYS A 577 4.28 -3.36 -33.11
CA CYS A 577 3.28 -4.00 -32.25
C CYS A 577 3.61 -5.49 -32.01
N VAL A 578 4.26 -5.79 -30.88
CA VAL A 578 4.70 -7.15 -30.52
C VAL A 578 3.68 -7.88 -29.62
N LEU A 579 3.51 -9.19 -29.81
CA LEU A 579 2.61 -10.02 -28.98
C LEU A 579 3.13 -10.19 -27.55
N ILE A 580 2.22 -10.09 -26.57
CA ILE A 580 2.52 -10.25 -25.15
C ILE A 580 2.51 -11.76 -24.80
N VAL A 581 3.68 -12.34 -24.52
CA VAL A 581 3.84 -13.78 -24.22
C VAL A 581 4.25 -14.00 -22.75
N ASP A 582 3.26 -14.19 -21.89
CA ASP A 582 3.47 -14.53 -20.47
C ASP A 582 4.13 -15.91 -20.30
N ASN A 583 5.36 -15.95 -19.79
CA ASN A 583 5.99 -17.15 -19.26
C ASN A 583 6.43 -16.95 -17.80
N ASN A 584 5.66 -17.55 -16.89
CA ASN A 584 5.83 -17.44 -15.44
C ASN A 584 7.13 -18.10 -14.92
N PRO A 585 8.06 -17.35 -14.28
CA PRO A 585 9.27 -17.88 -13.69
C PRO A 585 9.12 -18.04 -12.16
N ASP A 586 8.59 -19.18 -11.72
CA ASP A 586 8.45 -19.51 -10.30
C ASP A 586 9.37 -20.72 -9.96
N GLN A 587 10.38 -20.48 -9.11
CA GLN A 587 11.42 -21.44 -8.65
C GLN A 587 12.47 -21.83 -9.74
N GLU A 588 13.74 -22.14 -9.44
CA GLU A 588 14.38 -22.48 -8.16
C GLU A 588 15.90 -22.13 -8.15
N ASN A 589 16.52 -22.12 -6.95
CA ASN A 589 17.96 -22.09 -6.63
C ASN A 589 18.76 -20.77 -6.79
N GLU A 590 19.11 -20.17 -5.64
CA GLU A 590 20.28 -19.30 -5.50
C GLU A 590 21.56 -20.16 -5.47
N ASP A 591 22.56 -19.89 -6.33
CA ASP A 591 23.98 -20.06 -5.96
C ASP A 591 24.92 -19.31 -6.94
N ASN A 592 25.88 -18.57 -6.37
CA ASN A 592 26.82 -17.63 -7.01
C ASN A 592 26.22 -16.40 -7.76
N PRO A 593 26.67 -15.17 -7.45
CA PRO A 593 26.44 -14.01 -8.32
C PRO A 593 27.37 -14.08 -9.57
N PRO A 594 26.91 -13.67 -10.77
CA PRO A 594 27.79 -13.59 -11.94
C PRO A 594 28.92 -12.57 -11.72
N PRO A 595 30.18 -12.89 -12.05
CA PRO A 595 31.23 -11.88 -12.16
C PRO A 595 30.97 -11.00 -13.39
N THR A 596 31.25 -9.69 -13.27
CA THR A 596 31.09 -8.75 -14.39
C THR A 596 31.97 -9.15 -15.59
N PRO A 597 31.39 -9.34 -16.79
CA PRO A 597 32.16 -9.33 -18.02
C PRO A 597 32.84 -7.97 -18.22
N THR A 598 33.89 -7.93 -19.03
CA THR A 598 34.69 -6.72 -19.26
C THR A 598 33.90 -5.58 -19.89
N GLU A 599 34.29 -4.35 -19.56
CA GLU A 599 33.62 -3.12 -19.99
C GLU A 599 33.63 -2.96 -21.52
N SER A 600 32.48 -2.53 -22.06
CA SER A 600 32.17 -2.29 -23.48
C SER A 600 32.14 -3.52 -24.40
N CYS A 601 31.18 -3.49 -25.32
CA CYS A 601 31.01 -4.38 -26.48
C CYS A 601 30.54 -3.53 -27.68
N THR A 602 30.43 -4.14 -28.86
CA THR A 602 30.04 -3.46 -30.10
C THR A 602 28.55 -3.66 -30.40
N ASP A 603 27.82 -2.61 -30.79
CA ASP A 603 26.38 -2.74 -31.04
C ASP A 603 26.09 -3.73 -32.19
N GLY A 604 25.16 -4.67 -31.94
CA GLY A 604 24.87 -5.79 -32.83
C GLY A 604 25.77 -7.02 -32.63
N GLU A 605 26.73 -6.99 -31.69
CA GLU A 605 27.57 -8.14 -31.36
C GLU A 605 26.76 -9.22 -30.62
N GLU A 606 26.74 -10.44 -31.15
CA GLU A 606 26.08 -11.62 -30.56
C GLU A 606 27.09 -12.51 -29.81
N THR A 607 26.71 -13.05 -28.66
CA THR A 607 27.47 -14.11 -27.99
C THR A 607 26.58 -15.08 -27.20
N CYS A 608 27.17 -16.18 -26.71
CA CYS A 608 26.48 -17.22 -25.95
C CYS A 608 27.20 -17.49 -24.62
N ASP A 609 26.45 -17.51 -23.52
CA ASP A 609 26.90 -18.05 -22.22
C ASP A 609 26.01 -19.24 -21.83
N GLY A 610 26.55 -20.46 -21.96
CA GLY A 610 25.78 -21.69 -21.93
C GLY A 610 24.61 -21.65 -22.93
N ASN A 611 23.39 -21.90 -22.42
CA ASN A 611 22.15 -21.88 -23.19
C ASN A 611 21.51 -20.47 -23.29
N TYR A 612 22.20 -19.41 -22.85
CA TYR A 612 21.71 -18.04 -22.95
C TYR A 612 22.40 -17.29 -24.09
N TYR A 613 21.58 -16.58 -24.86
CA TYR A 613 21.95 -15.64 -25.90
C TYR A 613 22.08 -14.24 -25.30
N LEU A 614 23.20 -13.58 -25.60
CA LEU A 614 23.49 -12.20 -25.21
C LEU A 614 23.71 -11.37 -26.49
N LEU A 615 23.10 -10.20 -26.52
CA LEU A 615 23.21 -9.22 -27.61
C LEU A 615 23.70 -7.90 -27.03
N CYS A 616 24.65 -7.25 -27.70
CA CYS A 616 25.12 -5.93 -27.33
C CYS A 616 24.30 -4.81 -28.00
N ALA A 617 23.91 -3.80 -27.22
CA ALA A 617 23.30 -2.56 -27.70
C ALA A 617 23.66 -1.37 -26.79
N ASN A 618 23.84 -0.18 -27.38
CA ASN A 618 24.30 1.03 -26.69
C ASN A 618 25.61 0.81 -25.88
N GLY A 619 26.54 0.03 -26.45
CA GLY A 619 27.84 -0.32 -25.87
C GLY A 619 27.78 -1.30 -24.68
N ARG A 620 26.64 -1.96 -24.45
CA ARG A 620 26.40 -2.83 -23.29
C ARG A 620 25.69 -4.12 -23.68
N TRP A 621 26.08 -5.22 -23.02
CA TRP A 621 25.34 -6.48 -23.08
C TRP A 621 23.96 -6.29 -22.45
N LEU A 622 22.92 -6.65 -23.20
CA LEU A 622 21.55 -6.75 -22.70
C LEU A 622 21.39 -8.03 -21.84
N ASP A 623 20.35 -8.07 -21.02
CA ASP A 623 20.10 -9.21 -20.12
C ASP A 623 20.03 -10.56 -20.89
N PRO A 624 20.71 -11.62 -20.41
CA PRO A 624 20.79 -12.90 -21.13
C PRO A 624 19.42 -13.56 -21.30
N ARG A 625 19.07 -13.93 -22.54
CA ARG A 625 17.76 -14.55 -22.87
C ARG A 625 17.96 -15.95 -23.41
N ARG A 626 16.99 -16.84 -23.24
CA ARG A 626 16.96 -18.10 -24.00
C ARG A 626 16.17 -17.86 -25.28
N VAL A 627 16.81 -18.07 -26.42
CA VAL A 627 16.22 -17.89 -27.75
C VAL A 627 16.29 -19.24 -28.46
N ASP A 628 15.16 -19.72 -28.96
CA ASP A 628 15.06 -21.03 -29.59
C ASP A 628 16.00 -21.16 -30.80
N ASN A 629 16.60 -22.33 -30.99
CA ASN A 629 17.66 -22.62 -31.96
C ASN A 629 18.96 -21.76 -31.85
N LYS A 630 19.08 -20.84 -30.89
CA LYS A 630 20.33 -20.10 -30.58
C LYS A 630 21.01 -20.69 -29.33
N CYS A 631 22.34 -20.60 -29.27
CA CYS A 631 23.16 -21.03 -28.13
C CYS A 631 22.91 -22.47 -27.63
N GLY A 632 22.43 -23.37 -28.48
CA GLY A 632 22.11 -24.75 -28.10
C GLY A 632 20.85 -24.92 -27.25
N TYR A 633 20.02 -23.88 -27.12
CA TYR A 633 18.68 -24.00 -26.53
C TYR A 633 17.65 -24.37 -27.61
N ASN A 634 16.88 -25.42 -27.37
CA ASN A 634 15.69 -25.79 -28.14
C ASN A 634 14.53 -26.04 -27.17
N ILE A 635 13.32 -25.63 -27.56
CA ILE A 635 12.12 -25.72 -26.72
C ILE A 635 11.69 -27.17 -26.46
N GLU A 636 11.88 -28.09 -27.43
CA GLU A 636 11.34 -29.46 -27.41
C GLU A 636 11.75 -30.30 -26.17
N ASP A 637 12.99 -30.12 -25.68
CA ASP A 637 13.57 -30.88 -24.55
C ASP A 637 12.86 -30.64 -23.20
N THR A 638 12.05 -29.58 -23.09
CA THR A 638 11.37 -29.21 -21.83
C THR A 638 10.10 -30.03 -21.53
N SER A 639 9.66 -30.88 -22.46
CA SER A 639 8.30 -31.44 -22.48
C SER A 639 8.07 -32.77 -21.74
N SER A 640 9.06 -33.31 -20.99
CA SER A 640 8.94 -34.68 -20.42
C SER A 640 9.47 -34.89 -19.00
N ASN A 641 8.66 -34.57 -17.95
CA ASN A 641 8.66 -35.34 -16.68
C ASN A 641 7.46 -35.07 -15.73
N ALA A 642 6.23 -35.20 -16.22
CA ALA A 642 5.03 -35.13 -15.38
C ALA A 642 4.61 -36.51 -14.84
N GLN A 643 5.21 -37.00 -13.72
CA GLN A 643 4.70 -38.21 -13.06
C GLN A 643 4.93 -38.35 -11.53
N SER A 644 3.83 -38.23 -10.77
CA SER A 644 3.50 -39.01 -9.55
C SER A 644 4.55 -39.20 -8.43
N GLY A 645 4.76 -38.16 -7.61
CA GLY A 645 5.50 -38.25 -6.33
C GLY A 645 4.59 -38.27 -5.09
N ASN A 646 4.03 -39.41 -4.72
CA ASN A 646 3.06 -39.50 -3.61
C ASN A 646 3.74 -39.60 -2.21
N ARG A 647 3.64 -38.56 -1.35
CA ARG A 647 3.91 -38.69 0.10
C ARG A 647 3.34 -37.59 1.03
N SER A 648 2.55 -38.05 2.00
CA SER A 648 2.47 -37.61 3.41
C SER A 648 2.57 -36.12 3.78
N SER A 649 1.44 -35.55 4.20
CA SER A 649 1.35 -34.29 4.95
C SER A 649 2.14 -34.32 6.29
N SER A 650 3.12 -33.43 6.46
CA SER A 650 3.84 -33.22 7.73
C SER A 650 3.47 -31.87 8.37
N ILE A 651 2.60 -31.90 9.38
CA ILE A 651 2.22 -30.71 10.15
C ILE A 651 3.34 -30.35 11.13
N PHE A 652 4.03 -29.21 10.94
CA PHE A 652 4.87 -28.62 11.98
C PHE A 652 4.77 -27.09 12.05
N GLY A 653 4.37 -26.59 13.23
CA GLY A 653 4.27 -25.16 13.54
C GLY A 653 4.03 -24.85 15.03
N ASN A 654 4.14 -25.84 15.92
CA ASN A 654 3.81 -25.74 17.35
C ASN A 654 4.95 -26.25 18.25
N SER A 655 6.14 -25.68 18.08
CA SER A 655 7.37 -26.10 18.80
C SER A 655 7.32 -25.79 20.31
N SER A 656 6.89 -24.58 20.69
CA SER A 656 7.06 -24.04 22.04
C SER A 656 6.28 -24.79 23.13
N PHE A 657 5.07 -25.29 22.84
CA PHE A 657 4.22 -25.92 23.86
C PHE A 657 4.84 -27.20 24.43
N TRP A 658 5.39 -28.06 23.59
CA TRP A 658 6.02 -29.32 24.00
C TRP A 658 7.33 -29.09 24.78
N ILE A 659 8.05 -28.03 24.48
CA ILE A 659 9.25 -27.61 25.23
C ILE A 659 8.84 -27.17 26.65
N TYR A 660 7.81 -26.34 26.81
CA TYR A 660 7.34 -25.96 28.15
C TYR A 660 6.72 -27.12 28.93
N LEU A 661 6.00 -28.02 28.26
CA LEU A 661 5.43 -29.22 28.90
C LEU A 661 6.52 -30.18 29.41
N THR A 662 7.58 -30.42 28.62
CA THR A 662 8.70 -31.27 29.05
C THR A 662 9.50 -30.65 30.19
N ILE A 663 9.78 -29.33 30.15
CA ILE A 663 10.41 -28.61 31.27
C ILE A 663 9.55 -28.72 32.55
N PHE A 664 8.24 -28.54 32.44
CA PHE A 664 7.32 -28.65 33.58
C PHE A 664 7.32 -30.05 34.21
N LEU A 665 7.30 -31.10 33.39
CA LEU A 665 7.40 -32.50 33.85
C LEU A 665 8.75 -32.79 34.53
N ILE A 666 9.86 -32.28 33.99
CA ILE A 666 11.20 -32.40 34.60
C ILE A 666 11.22 -31.74 35.99
N VAL A 667 10.64 -30.55 36.15
CA VAL A 667 10.53 -29.85 37.44
C VAL A 667 9.71 -30.67 38.45
N ILE A 668 8.58 -31.27 38.03
CA ILE A 668 7.78 -32.16 38.90
C ILE A 668 8.59 -33.37 39.37
N ILE A 669 9.36 -34.01 38.49
CA ILE A 669 10.20 -35.17 38.82
C ILE A 669 11.30 -34.78 39.82
N ILE A 670 11.93 -33.61 39.64
CA ILE A 670 12.94 -33.09 40.59
C ILE A 670 12.32 -32.84 41.97
N ILE A 671 11.14 -32.22 42.04
CA ILE A 671 10.43 -31.96 43.30
C ILE A 671 10.05 -33.28 43.99
N ALA A 672 9.53 -34.26 43.25
CA ALA A 672 9.22 -35.59 43.78
C ALA A 672 10.47 -36.29 44.34
N GLY A 673 11.59 -36.23 43.61
CA GLY A 673 12.89 -36.77 44.06
C GLY A 673 13.38 -36.13 45.36
N ILE A 674 13.28 -34.80 45.49
CA ILE A 674 13.64 -34.07 46.71
C ILE A 674 12.74 -34.49 47.89
N VAL A 675 11.42 -34.63 47.68
CA VAL A 675 10.48 -35.08 48.73
C VAL A 675 10.82 -36.51 49.19
N ILE A 676 11.05 -37.43 48.26
CA ILE A 676 11.44 -38.82 48.55
C ILE A 676 12.78 -38.84 49.32
N PHE A 677 13.78 -38.08 48.88
CA PHE A 677 15.07 -37.97 49.55
C PHE A 677 14.94 -37.48 50.99
N VAL A 678 14.14 -36.44 51.24
CA VAL A 678 13.87 -35.92 52.60
C VAL A 678 13.16 -36.94 53.49
N VAL A 679 12.20 -37.72 52.95
CA VAL A 679 11.52 -38.80 53.67
C VAL A 679 12.49 -39.94 54.03
N ILE A 680 13.36 -40.35 53.10
CA ILE A 680 14.40 -41.38 53.34
C ILE A 680 15.41 -40.89 54.38
N ARG A 681 15.86 -39.62 54.31
CA ARG A 681 16.79 -39.04 55.29
C ARG A 681 16.17 -38.98 56.69
N LYS A 682 14.86 -38.72 56.81
CA LYS A 682 14.13 -38.82 58.09
C LYS A 682 14.11 -40.25 58.64
N LYS A 683 13.80 -41.27 57.81
CA LYS A 683 13.87 -42.68 58.24
C LYS A 683 15.27 -43.10 58.70
N LYS A 684 16.33 -42.71 57.98
CA LYS A 684 17.73 -43.00 58.39
C LYS A 684 18.15 -42.32 59.70
N LYS A 685 17.51 -41.23 60.14
CA LYS A 685 17.83 -40.58 61.42
C LYS A 685 17.17 -41.24 62.65
N GLN A 686 16.19 -42.13 62.47
CA GLN A 686 15.62 -42.91 63.58
C GLN A 686 16.39 -44.20 63.87
N LYS A 687 17.00 -44.85 62.86
CA LYS A 687 17.76 -46.12 63.02
C LYS A 687 19.23 -45.94 63.45
N ARG A 688 19.58 -44.93 64.24
CA ARG A 688 20.98 -44.66 64.65
C ARG A 688 21.20 -44.40 66.15
N ASN A 689 20.20 -44.70 66.98
CA ASN A 689 20.23 -44.51 68.44
C ASN A 689 20.08 -45.82 69.24
N GLU A 690 20.17 -46.98 68.59
CA GLU A 690 20.05 -48.31 69.21
C GLU A 690 21.16 -49.23 68.68
N GLY A 691 21.88 -49.93 69.58
CA GLY A 691 22.94 -50.89 69.26
C GLY A 691 24.37 -50.44 69.63
N PHE A 692 25.06 -51.23 70.46
CA PHE A 692 26.43 -51.04 70.96
C PHE A 692 27.20 -52.38 70.80
N GLY A 693 28.50 -52.39 70.45
CA GLY A 693 29.27 -53.64 70.35
C GLY A 693 30.69 -53.50 69.75
N ASN A 694 31.60 -54.39 70.12
CA ASN A 694 33.04 -54.47 69.78
C ASN A 694 33.54 -55.92 70.12
N PRO A 695 34.78 -56.38 69.85
CA PRO A 695 35.96 -55.73 69.28
C PRO A 695 36.40 -56.35 67.92
N GLY A 696 37.71 -56.54 67.68
CA GLY A 696 38.28 -57.14 66.45
C GLY A 696 39.53 -57.99 66.71
N TYR A 697 40.26 -58.37 65.64
CA TYR A 697 41.60 -58.99 65.68
C TYR A 697 42.36 -58.80 64.33
N GLN A 698 43.64 -59.18 64.24
CA GLN A 698 44.52 -59.02 63.06
C GLN A 698 44.92 -60.35 62.39
N GLN A 699 45.37 -60.31 61.11
CA GLN A 699 46.60 -60.99 60.63
C GLN A 699 47.03 -60.56 59.20
N ASN A 700 48.29 -60.86 58.81
CA ASN A 700 48.97 -60.50 57.55
C ASN A 700 49.50 -61.74 56.82
N SER A 701 49.68 -61.69 55.48
CA SER A 701 50.55 -62.59 54.70
C SER A 701 51.01 -61.97 53.35
N TYR A 702 52.27 -62.23 52.95
CA TYR A 702 52.88 -61.96 51.62
C TYR A 702 53.87 -63.10 51.26
N PRO A 703 54.13 -63.37 49.98
CA PRO A 703 55.52 -63.24 49.45
C PRO A 703 55.60 -62.52 48.06
N ARG A 704 56.78 -62.52 47.40
CA ARG A 704 57.21 -61.44 46.46
C ARG A 704 58.02 -61.91 45.18
N PRO A 705 59.04 -61.17 44.65
CA PRO A 705 59.28 -60.86 43.20
C PRO A 705 60.26 -61.87 42.50
N PRO A 706 60.91 -61.66 41.30
CA PRO A 706 61.12 -60.48 40.40
C PRO A 706 60.92 -60.81 38.87
N PRO A 707 61.51 -60.15 37.83
CA PRO A 707 62.33 -58.92 37.73
C PRO A 707 61.92 -57.87 36.64
N SER A 708 62.76 -56.84 36.47
CA SER A 708 62.73 -55.69 35.51
C SER A 708 64.20 -55.24 35.26
N PRO A 709 64.62 -54.03 34.76
CA PRO A 709 63.94 -52.83 34.21
C PRO A 709 64.21 -52.70 32.68
N PRO A 710 64.99 -51.77 32.03
CA PRO A 710 65.80 -50.59 32.43
C PRO A 710 65.14 -49.21 32.12
N THR A 711 65.84 -48.08 32.28
CA THR A 711 65.32 -46.68 32.12
C THR A 711 66.44 -45.62 32.07
N THR A 712 66.23 -44.46 31.41
CA THR A 712 67.05 -43.21 31.49
C THR A 712 66.34 -42.03 30.76
N THR A 713 66.39 -40.72 31.14
CA THR A 713 66.86 -40.00 32.36
C THR A 713 66.17 -38.61 32.56
N LEU A 714 66.52 -37.90 33.66
CA LEU A 714 65.98 -36.62 34.24
C LEU A 714 66.82 -35.36 33.81
N PRO A 715 66.78 -34.11 34.40
CA PRO A 715 66.10 -33.59 35.63
C PRO A 715 65.56 -32.10 35.70
N GLN A 716 64.62 -31.86 36.65
CA GLN A 716 64.46 -30.76 37.69
C GLN A 716 64.65 -29.23 37.34
N TYR A 717 64.26 -28.19 38.13
CA TYR A 717 64.17 -27.98 39.61
C TYR A 717 63.36 -26.70 40.02
N SER A 718 62.95 -26.60 41.31
CA SER A 718 62.63 -25.37 42.14
C SER A 718 61.25 -24.65 42.12
N SER A 719 61.01 -23.85 43.18
CA SER A 719 59.78 -23.13 43.62
C SER A 719 60.16 -21.78 44.31
N PRO A 720 59.29 -21.03 45.05
CA PRO A 720 58.05 -20.29 44.69
C PRO A 720 58.08 -18.79 45.20
N THR A 721 56.91 -18.24 45.60
CA THR A 721 56.62 -17.25 46.70
C THR A 721 56.20 -15.76 46.40
N THR A 722 54.95 -15.43 46.80
CA THR A 722 54.43 -14.19 47.48
C THR A 722 54.43 -12.74 46.92
N THR A 723 53.21 -12.13 46.90
CA THR A 723 52.79 -10.73 47.30
C THR A 723 53.42 -9.47 46.65
N SER A 724 52.81 -8.27 46.63
CA SER A 724 51.40 -7.79 46.72
C SER A 724 51.33 -6.24 46.48
N THR A 725 50.11 -5.66 46.56
CA THR A 725 49.79 -4.26 46.98
C THR A 725 50.02 -3.04 46.04
N THR A 726 48.88 -2.48 45.58
CA THR A 726 48.48 -1.04 45.56
C THR A 726 49.24 0.07 44.80
N GLN A 727 48.46 0.76 43.95
CA GLN A 727 48.38 2.22 43.69
C GLN A 727 49.64 3.02 43.27
N TYR A 728 49.51 3.79 42.18
CA TYR A 728 49.16 5.22 42.27
C TYR A 728 48.57 5.77 40.96
N GLN A 729 48.13 7.05 40.97
CA GLN A 729 47.53 7.74 39.83
C GLN A 729 48.57 8.34 38.87
N GLY A 730 48.19 8.57 37.60
CA GLY A 730 48.95 9.38 36.65
C GLY A 730 48.10 9.80 35.44
N GLN A 731 47.82 11.11 35.31
CA GLN A 731 47.17 11.71 34.13
C GLN A 731 48.19 12.51 33.31
N THR A 732 48.31 12.24 32.01
CA THR A 732 48.67 13.22 30.97
C THR A 732 48.28 12.64 29.60
N ARG A 733 47.29 13.25 28.93
CA ARG A 733 47.43 14.27 27.87
C ARG A 733 47.82 13.73 26.47
N THR A 734 46.82 13.82 25.61
CA THR A 734 46.86 13.94 24.14
C THR A 734 48.02 14.77 23.57
N PHE A 735 48.44 14.41 22.36
CA PHE A 735 48.54 15.36 21.24
C PHE A 735 48.23 14.67 19.90
N GLU A 736 47.94 15.47 18.87
CA GLU A 736 47.83 15.09 17.45
C GLU A 736 49.17 14.44 16.94
N LYS A 737 49.31 13.84 15.74
CA LYS A 737 48.64 14.13 14.46
C LYS A 737 48.99 13.08 13.38
N GLN A 738 48.01 12.67 12.57
CA GLN A 738 48.08 12.74 11.10
C GLN A 738 46.67 12.62 10.52
#